data_AF-A0A522PYF3-F1
#
_entry.id   AF-A0A522PYF3-F1
#
_cell.length_a   1.000
_cell.length_b   1.000
_cell.length_c   1.000
_cell.angle_alpha   90.00
_cell.angle_beta   90.00
_cell.angle_gamma   90.00
#
_symmetry.space_group_name_H-M   'P 1'
#
loop_
_entity.id
_entity.type
_entity.pdbx_description
1 polymer ?
#
loop_
_entity_poly.entity_id
_entity_poly.type
_entity_poly.pdbx_seq_one_letter_code
_entity_poly.pdbx_strand_id
1 'polypeptide(L)'
;MKSHLPSREIVGNGSLPAFSGTEPAANVVQIKTSRNSTAKFFTRTKFSLPSRHHAWPGRPRAKALGPSRFVLPREFMRSHRNNATRRSQMANFPQPISSAPRRKAALRSPVTCRISGQMALDIKATLRRIFSPGQPGGPGHLWPRWLFLRALGLIFFSAFYSLAFQIEGLVGPNGILPAHEYLTILKDHVGLLRYWFAPTLLWLGNGSLALHVLVWAGLLASVGLVFNVWPRGTIAVALVAYLSFVAAARNFADYQSDGMLLAAGFVSLFFAPAGFRPGLGESRPPSPASLFLLQWEWFRIYFESGVAKLASGDPHWQHLTAMDRYYQNGPLPTWIGWYAQQIPHPFQAALTLLTLVAELSICWMFIFSRRSRLICFLVLTPFQIGILLTANYAFLNYFVLSLGFLLLDDQYFTEWLSRLKSSRMGRICRPSFLEWKTLPAAGQPTVSAVGLVVSGVFLTWIFYATAVLLLMMFIPALPLPLEPAEVLQPFRIANQYGLFAVMTRARYEIEFQGSPDGKNWIAYPFRYKPQDPKQPPGIYAPYQPRFDWNLWFASLGDFEHNPWVMQTENLLLKNDPSVLSLFRSNPFPGHPPFEVRAVAWQYWFTDLRTKHETGSWWHRTFLGLYAPVVERLPEGDVIVVEWPGALTPQR
;
A
#
# COMPACT_ATOMS: atom_id res chain seq x y z
N MET A 1 -15.03 -10.70 -72.18
CA MET A 1 -15.29 -11.33 -73.48
C MET A 1 -16.01 -12.65 -73.23
N LYS A 2 -17.27 -12.78 -73.71
CA LYS A 2 -18.11 -13.99 -73.86
C LYS A 2 -18.36 -14.86 -72.60
N SER A 3 -19.50 -14.71 -71.90
CA SER A 3 -20.85 -15.25 -72.19
C SER A 3 -21.03 -16.74 -71.82
N HIS A 4 -21.92 -17.04 -70.86
CA HIS A 4 -23.08 -17.93 -71.06
C HIS A 4 -23.97 -18.05 -69.80
N LEU A 5 -25.19 -17.53 -69.92
CA LEU A 5 -26.45 -17.99 -69.26
C LEU A 5 -27.01 -19.17 -70.09
N PRO A 6 -27.92 -20.03 -69.57
CA PRO A 6 -29.37 -19.74 -69.42
C PRO A 6 -30.03 -20.34 -68.15
N SER A 7 -30.96 -19.66 -67.47
CA SER A 7 -32.42 -19.47 -67.73
C SER A 7 -33.31 -20.66 -67.33
N ARG A 8 -34.22 -20.45 -66.36
CA ARG A 8 -35.70 -20.53 -66.47
C ARG A 8 -36.34 -20.49 -65.06
N GLU A 9 -37.11 -19.44 -64.72
CA GLU A 9 -38.57 -19.25 -64.97
C GLU A 9 -39.42 -20.13 -64.03
N ILE A 10 -40.53 -19.73 -63.38
CA ILE A 10 -41.41 -18.55 -63.45
C ILE A 10 -42.48 -18.63 -62.32
N VAL A 11 -42.88 -17.46 -61.78
CA VAL A 11 -44.23 -17.02 -61.33
C VAL A 11 -44.92 -17.73 -60.15
N GLY A 12 -45.57 -17.06 -59.21
CA GLY A 12 -45.99 -15.65 -59.02
C GLY A 12 -46.63 -15.54 -57.61
N ASN A 13 -47.29 -14.47 -57.17
CA ASN A 13 -47.74 -13.24 -57.81
C ASN A 13 -48.26 -12.29 -56.68
N GLY A 14 -48.15 -10.98 -56.89
CA GLY A 14 -48.96 -9.92 -56.23
C GLY A 14 -48.56 -9.56 -54.78
N SER A 15 -48.42 -8.30 -54.35
CA SER A 15 -48.90 -7.03 -54.92
C SER A 15 -48.16 -5.86 -54.24
N LEU A 16 -47.59 -4.95 -55.04
CA LEU A 16 -47.29 -3.54 -54.72
C LEU A 16 -48.58 -2.69 -54.93
N PRO A 17 -48.69 -1.36 -54.67
CA PRO A 17 -47.61 -0.36 -54.59
C PRO A 17 -47.76 0.85 -53.62
N ALA A 18 -46.61 1.52 -53.39
CA ALA A 18 -46.35 2.98 -53.24
C ALA A 18 -47.02 3.79 -52.09
N PHE A 19 -46.45 4.85 -51.49
CA PHE A 19 -45.53 5.91 -51.95
C PHE A 19 -44.84 6.60 -50.74
N SER A 20 -43.70 7.25 -51.02
CA SER A 20 -43.13 8.47 -50.40
C SER A 20 -42.68 8.52 -48.92
N GLY A 21 -41.37 8.72 -48.73
CA GLY A 21 -40.84 9.95 -48.10
C GLY A 21 -40.31 9.87 -46.65
N THR A 22 -39.12 10.45 -46.48
CA THR A 22 -38.48 11.00 -45.26
C THR A 22 -37.69 10.06 -44.32
N GLU A 23 -36.37 10.09 -44.45
CA GLU A 23 -35.40 10.08 -43.33
C GLU A 23 -35.40 11.46 -42.61
N PRO A 24 -34.73 11.65 -41.45
CA PRO A 24 -34.49 10.74 -40.33
C PRO A 24 -34.80 11.42 -38.97
N ALA A 25 -34.97 10.65 -37.89
CA ALA A 25 -34.98 11.20 -36.52
C ALA A 25 -33.75 10.72 -35.75
N ALA A 26 -32.72 11.57 -35.73
CA ALA A 26 -31.62 11.50 -34.80
C ALA A 26 -32.14 11.77 -33.38
N ASN A 27 -32.00 10.81 -32.47
CA ASN A 27 -32.23 11.04 -31.05
C ASN A 27 -31.01 11.74 -30.45
N VAL A 28 -30.96 13.06 -30.60
CA VAL A 28 -30.07 13.95 -29.86
C VAL A 28 -30.58 14.03 -28.42
N VAL A 29 -29.87 13.42 -27.46
CA VAL A 29 -30.10 13.70 -26.04
C VAL A 29 -29.32 14.97 -25.68
N GLN A 30 -29.99 16.12 -25.76
CA GLN A 30 -29.45 17.38 -25.25
C GLN A 30 -29.34 17.32 -23.72
N ILE A 31 -28.12 17.36 -23.19
CA ILE A 31 -27.88 17.66 -21.78
C ILE A 31 -27.89 19.17 -21.64
N LYS A 32 -29.08 19.76 -21.42
CA LYS A 32 -29.18 21.19 -21.07
C LYS A 32 -28.41 21.46 -19.77
N THR A 33 -27.40 22.30 -19.88
CA THR A 33 -26.69 22.95 -18.77
C THR A 33 -27.63 23.88 -17.99
N SER A 34 -28.48 23.28 -17.15
CA SER A 34 -29.16 23.99 -16.06
C SER A 34 -28.32 23.85 -14.80
N ARG A 35 -28.00 24.99 -14.18
CA ARG A 35 -27.28 25.12 -12.90
C ARG A 35 -27.90 24.36 -11.71
N ASN A 36 -29.00 23.63 -11.90
CA ASN A 36 -29.71 22.86 -10.87
C ASN A 36 -29.92 21.36 -11.21
N SER A 37 -29.32 20.85 -12.30
CA SER A 37 -29.52 19.44 -12.71
C SER A 37 -28.56 18.45 -12.02
N THR A 38 -27.45 18.91 -11.46
CA THR A 38 -26.44 18.08 -10.76
C THR A 38 -26.98 17.44 -9.47
N ALA A 39 -28.10 17.93 -8.94
CA ALA A 39 -28.68 17.44 -7.69
C ALA A 39 -29.59 16.21 -7.85
N LYS A 40 -30.10 15.89 -9.05
CA LYS A 40 -31.12 14.82 -9.22
C LYS A 40 -30.58 13.45 -9.65
N PHE A 41 -29.32 13.34 -10.07
CA PHE A 41 -28.64 12.05 -10.22
C PHE A 41 -27.93 11.59 -8.92
N PHE A 42 -27.86 12.47 -7.90
CA PHE A 42 -27.18 12.21 -6.62
C PHE A 42 -28.10 11.85 -5.44
N THR A 43 -29.43 11.80 -5.64
CA THR A 43 -30.39 11.51 -4.56
C THR A 43 -31.00 10.12 -4.68
N ARG A 44 -30.18 9.07 -4.61
CA ARG A 44 -30.65 7.75 -4.15
C ARG A 44 -29.56 6.87 -3.57
N THR A 45 -28.64 7.45 -2.81
CA THR A 45 -27.75 6.69 -1.92
C THR A 45 -28.26 6.89 -0.51
N LYS A 46 -28.97 5.89 0.03
CA LYS A 46 -29.15 5.78 1.48
C LYS A 46 -27.73 5.77 2.09
N PHE A 47 -27.46 6.71 2.99
CA PHE A 47 -26.27 6.72 3.81
C PHE A 47 -26.18 5.39 4.58
N SER A 48 -25.42 4.45 4.06
CA SER A 48 -24.77 3.41 4.85
C SER A 48 -23.44 3.98 5.31
N LEU A 49 -23.18 3.92 6.63
CA LEU A 49 -21.83 3.93 7.20
C LEU A 49 -20.89 3.09 6.31
N PRO A 50 -19.57 3.39 6.22
CA PRO A 50 -18.65 2.61 5.41
C PRO A 50 -18.59 1.18 5.95
N SER A 51 -19.47 0.33 5.43
CA SER A 51 -19.53 -1.08 5.73
C SER A 51 -18.38 -1.72 4.98
N ARG A 52 -17.42 -2.19 5.78
CA ARG A 52 -16.48 -3.28 5.49
C ARG A 52 -16.86 -4.07 4.25
N HIS A 53 -16.04 -4.00 3.20
CA HIS A 53 -15.72 -5.10 2.30
C HIS A 53 -14.54 -4.69 1.41
N HIS A 54 -13.31 -5.00 1.84
CA HIS A 54 -12.29 -5.41 0.87
C HIS A 54 -12.67 -6.83 0.43
N ALA A 55 -13.54 -6.90 -0.59
CA ALA A 55 -13.84 -8.15 -1.27
C ALA A 55 -12.75 -8.38 -2.32
N TRP A 56 -11.99 -9.44 -2.09
CA TRP A 56 -11.10 -10.08 -3.07
C TRP A 56 -11.88 -10.43 -4.35
N PRO A 57 -11.40 -10.09 -5.56
CA PRO A 57 -12.11 -10.42 -6.78
C PRO A 57 -11.87 -11.89 -7.15
N GLY A 58 -12.93 -12.70 -7.13
CA GLY A 58 -12.92 -14.02 -7.78
C GLY A 58 -13.70 -15.13 -7.08
N ARG A 59 -15.04 -15.09 -7.11
CA ARG A 59 -15.87 -16.31 -7.18
C ARG A 59 -17.16 -16.03 -7.96
N PRO A 60 -17.56 -16.87 -8.93
CA PRO A 60 -18.86 -16.75 -9.56
C PRO A 60 -19.96 -17.23 -8.60
N ARG A 61 -20.96 -16.39 -8.31
CA ARG A 61 -22.18 -16.81 -7.60
C ARG A 61 -23.15 -17.45 -8.59
N ALA A 62 -23.53 -18.69 -8.31
CA ALA A 62 -24.61 -19.40 -8.99
C ALA A 62 -25.97 -18.71 -8.73
N LYS A 63 -26.82 -18.73 -9.76
CA LYS A 63 -28.17 -18.14 -9.81
C LYS A 63 -29.06 -18.67 -8.67
N ALA A 64 -29.71 -17.75 -7.94
CA ALA A 64 -30.80 -18.06 -7.03
C ALA A 64 -32.12 -18.12 -7.81
N LEU A 65 -32.81 -19.26 -7.73
CA LEU A 65 -34.23 -19.40 -8.06
C LEU A 65 -35.08 -19.03 -6.83
N GLY A 66 -36.25 -18.45 -7.08
CA GLY A 66 -37.18 -17.88 -6.11
C GLY A 66 -37.89 -18.88 -5.17
N PRO A 67 -38.86 -18.40 -4.37
CA PRO A 67 -39.12 -18.91 -3.04
C PRO A 67 -40.17 -20.03 -3.02
N SER A 68 -39.90 -21.10 -2.28
CA SER A 68 -40.90 -22.09 -1.89
C SER A 68 -40.77 -22.43 -0.41
N ARG A 69 -41.89 -22.27 0.31
CA ARG A 69 -42.11 -22.65 1.70
C ARG A 69 -41.75 -24.13 1.88
N PHE A 70 -40.94 -24.47 2.88
CA PHE A 70 -40.87 -25.83 3.39
C PHE A 70 -40.82 -25.86 4.91
N VAL A 71 -41.75 -26.62 5.48
CA VAL A 71 -42.02 -26.87 6.89
C VAL A 71 -41.03 -27.95 7.38
N LEU A 72 -40.44 -27.75 8.56
CA LEU A 72 -39.55 -28.72 9.22
C LEU A 72 -40.35 -29.88 9.85
N PRO A 73 -40.03 -31.15 9.55
CA PRO A 73 -40.47 -32.28 10.36
C PRO A 73 -39.50 -32.54 11.52
N ARG A 74 -40.10 -32.78 12.70
CA ARG A 74 -39.45 -33.36 13.86
C ARG A 74 -38.94 -34.75 13.52
N GLU A 75 -37.64 -35.00 13.70
CA GLU A 75 -37.03 -36.23 14.23
C GLU A 75 -35.54 -36.28 13.87
N PHE A 76 -34.67 -35.91 14.81
CA PHE A 76 -33.44 -36.68 15.10
C PHE A 76 -32.81 -36.20 16.42
N MET A 77 -33.53 -36.43 17.52
CA MET A 77 -32.93 -36.53 18.85
C MET A 77 -32.63 -38.02 19.10
N ARG A 78 -31.36 -38.42 18.95
CA ARG A 78 -30.83 -39.62 19.59
C ARG A 78 -29.30 -39.58 19.61
N SER A 79 -28.73 -39.99 20.75
CA SER A 79 -27.31 -40.20 21.03
C SER A 79 -26.48 -38.98 21.44
N HIS A 80 -26.55 -38.62 22.73
CA HIS A 80 -25.38 -38.74 23.61
C HIS A 80 -25.81 -38.68 25.08
N ARG A 81 -26.15 -39.85 25.61
CA ARG A 81 -26.25 -40.16 27.04
C ARG A 81 -25.24 -41.27 27.27
N ASN A 82 -24.18 -41.00 28.05
CA ASN A 82 -23.41 -41.92 28.90
C ASN A 82 -22.02 -41.34 29.18
N ASN A 83 -21.85 -40.77 30.38
CA ASN A 83 -20.75 -41.08 31.32
C ASN A 83 -20.69 -40.00 32.41
N ALA A 84 -21.59 -40.10 33.37
CA ALA A 84 -21.50 -39.39 34.64
C ALA A 84 -22.17 -40.23 35.74
N THR A 85 -21.54 -41.33 36.13
CA THR A 85 -21.84 -42.03 37.40
C THR A 85 -20.68 -42.94 37.77
N ARG A 86 -19.82 -42.47 38.68
CA ARG A 86 -19.12 -43.28 39.71
C ARG A 86 -18.27 -42.35 40.57
N ARG A 87 -18.89 -41.75 41.58
CA ARG A 87 -18.20 -41.21 42.77
C ARG A 87 -19.01 -41.58 44.01
N SER A 88 -18.26 -41.93 45.05
CA SER A 88 -18.62 -42.24 46.45
C SER A 88 -19.34 -43.56 46.73
N GLN A 89 -18.66 -44.56 47.32
CA GLN A 89 -18.55 -44.75 48.78
C GLN A 89 -17.83 -46.09 49.12
N MET A 90 -16.93 -46.04 50.12
CA MET A 90 -16.41 -47.10 51.03
C MET A 90 -14.98 -46.66 51.43
N ALA A 91 -14.73 -45.99 52.57
CA ALA A 91 -14.81 -46.38 53.99
C ALA A 91 -13.63 -47.27 54.50
N ASN A 92 -12.89 -46.68 55.47
CA ASN A 92 -12.15 -47.28 56.60
C ASN A 92 -10.65 -47.72 56.49
N PHE A 93 -9.81 -46.96 57.25
CA PHE A 93 -8.64 -47.23 58.15
C PHE A 93 -7.93 -48.62 58.18
N PRO A 94 -6.66 -48.77 58.68
CA PRO A 94 -5.92 -47.93 59.63
C PRO A 94 -4.39 -47.68 59.38
N GLN A 95 -3.81 -46.80 60.22
CA GLN A 95 -2.37 -46.56 60.46
C GLN A 95 -1.68 -47.72 61.22
N PRO A 96 -0.34 -47.79 61.18
CA PRO A 96 0.41 -48.17 62.39
C PRO A 96 1.56 -47.22 62.76
N ILE A 97 1.87 -47.25 64.05
CA ILE A 97 2.77 -46.45 64.87
C ILE A 97 4.08 -47.22 65.16
N SER A 98 5.19 -46.48 65.39
CA SER A 98 6.35 -46.78 66.27
C SER A 98 7.48 -47.74 65.83
N SER A 99 8.74 -47.26 65.82
CA SER A 99 9.81 -47.53 66.83
C SER A 99 11.24 -47.29 66.27
N ALA A 100 12.13 -46.72 67.09
CA ALA A 100 13.57 -46.44 66.86
C ALA A 100 14.48 -47.63 67.34
N PRO A 101 15.84 -47.58 67.51
CA PRO A 101 16.95 -46.67 67.10
C PRO A 101 18.28 -47.39 66.63
N ARG A 102 19.38 -46.61 66.42
CA ARG A 102 20.84 -46.96 66.28
C ARG A 102 21.35 -47.43 64.89
N ARG A 103 22.57 -47.18 64.39
CA ARG A 103 23.84 -46.55 64.86
C ARG A 103 24.70 -46.13 63.63
N LYS A 104 25.67 -45.26 63.87
CA LYS A 104 26.64 -44.61 62.95
C LYS A 104 27.41 -45.54 61.98
N ALA A 105 27.64 -45.07 60.75
CA ALA A 105 28.95 -45.17 60.06
C ALA A 105 29.03 -44.14 58.91
N ALA A 106 30.08 -43.32 58.93
CA ALA A 106 30.38 -42.33 57.92
C ALA A 106 31.00 -43.00 56.69
N LEU A 107 30.57 -42.68 55.46
CA LEU A 107 31.42 -42.81 54.27
C LEU A 107 30.90 -41.94 53.11
N ARG A 108 31.68 -40.88 52.84
CA ARG A 108 31.99 -40.23 51.55
C ARG A 108 30.91 -40.11 50.46
N SER A 109 30.67 -38.85 50.09
CA SER A 109 30.03 -38.33 48.88
C SER A 109 30.37 -39.08 47.58
N PRO A 110 29.46 -39.11 46.60
CA PRO A 110 29.51 -38.06 45.59
C PRO A 110 28.15 -37.41 45.27
N VAL A 111 28.26 -36.12 44.96
CA VAL A 111 27.34 -35.23 44.24
C VAL A 111 26.14 -35.92 43.58
N THR A 112 24.97 -35.81 44.22
CA THR A 112 23.68 -35.99 43.54
C THR A 112 23.33 -34.69 42.83
N CYS A 113 23.43 -34.70 41.50
CA CYS A 113 22.86 -33.68 40.64
C CYS A 113 21.34 -33.69 40.79
N ARG A 114 20.79 -32.82 41.65
CA ARG A 114 19.36 -32.50 41.63
C ARG A 114 19.10 -31.57 40.45
N ILE A 115 18.56 -32.11 39.37
CA ILE A 115 17.87 -31.30 38.37
C ILE A 115 16.56 -30.80 39.00
N SER A 116 16.65 -29.68 39.72
CA SER A 116 15.48 -28.89 40.11
C SER A 116 15.16 -27.92 38.98
N GLY A 117 14.66 -28.46 37.87
CA GLY A 117 14.20 -27.67 36.74
C GLY A 117 12.75 -27.23 36.91
N GLN A 118 12.50 -26.21 37.74
CA GLN A 118 11.30 -25.39 37.53
C GLN A 118 11.67 -24.32 36.49
N MET A 119 11.40 -24.61 35.21
CA MET A 119 11.35 -23.59 34.17
C MET A 119 10.11 -22.71 34.41
N ALA A 120 10.18 -21.83 35.40
CA ALA A 120 9.29 -20.70 35.46
C ALA A 120 9.71 -19.77 34.31
N LEU A 121 8.90 -19.71 33.25
CA LEU A 121 9.06 -18.71 32.20
C LEU A 121 8.93 -17.34 32.90
N ASP A 122 10.04 -16.66 33.13
CA ASP A 122 10.02 -15.31 33.67
C ASP A 122 9.45 -14.38 32.61
N ILE A 123 8.13 -14.25 32.63
CA ILE A 123 7.35 -13.38 31.74
C ILE A 123 7.91 -11.96 31.82
N LYS A 124 8.44 -11.49 32.96
CA LYS A 124 9.03 -10.16 33.08
C LYS A 124 10.37 -10.07 32.36
N ALA A 125 11.20 -11.12 32.37
CA ALA A 125 12.45 -11.15 31.60
C ALA A 125 12.19 -11.22 30.09
N THR A 126 11.19 -11.99 29.68
CA THR A 126 10.76 -12.09 28.26
C THR A 126 10.14 -10.79 27.77
N LEU A 127 9.21 -10.19 28.52
CA LEU A 127 8.64 -8.88 28.20
C LEU A 127 9.71 -7.79 28.19
N ARG A 128 10.69 -7.82 29.10
CA ARG A 128 11.83 -6.89 29.05
C ARG A 128 12.70 -7.08 27.80
N ARG A 129 12.91 -8.31 27.33
CA ARG A 129 13.62 -8.54 26.05
C ARG A 129 12.87 -8.00 24.84
N ILE A 130 11.53 -8.11 24.84
CA ILE A 130 10.67 -7.69 23.73
C ILE A 130 10.48 -6.16 23.73
N PHE A 131 10.15 -5.59 24.89
CA PHE A 131 9.80 -4.17 25.04
C PHE A 131 10.96 -3.28 25.50
N SER A 132 12.15 -3.83 25.74
CA SER A 132 13.36 -3.06 26.06
C SER A 132 14.58 -3.62 25.32
N PRO A 133 14.77 -3.27 24.04
CA PRO A 133 15.99 -3.63 23.30
C PRO A 133 17.27 -3.10 23.95
N GLY A 134 17.17 -2.06 24.79
CA GLY A 134 18.26 -1.53 25.60
C GLY A 134 18.13 -1.97 27.05
N GLN A 135 19.02 -2.88 27.50
CA GLN A 135 19.35 -2.95 28.92
C GLN A 135 19.87 -1.59 29.40
N PRO A 136 19.70 -1.21 30.68
CA PRO A 136 20.55 -0.19 31.29
C PRO A 136 22.02 -0.64 31.11
N GLY A 137 22.78 0.06 30.25
CA GLY A 137 24.15 -0.33 29.86
C GLY A 137 24.29 -1.14 28.56
N GLY A 138 23.19 -1.42 27.84
CA GLY A 138 23.23 -2.07 26.52
C GLY A 138 23.70 -1.12 25.39
N PRO A 139 24.02 -1.66 24.18
CA PRO A 139 24.34 -0.81 23.04
C PRO A 139 23.18 0.13 22.73
N GLY A 140 23.46 1.43 22.67
CA GLY A 140 22.47 2.45 22.32
C GLY A 140 21.91 2.27 20.90
N HIS A 141 20.96 3.12 20.53
CA HIS A 141 20.42 3.20 19.16
C HIS A 141 20.51 4.63 18.60
N LEU A 142 21.58 5.34 18.93
CA LEU A 142 21.79 6.71 18.49
C LEU A 142 22.08 6.78 16.99
N TRP A 143 22.94 5.92 16.47
CA TRP A 143 23.27 5.84 15.04
C TRP A 143 22.10 5.32 14.19
N PRO A 144 21.45 4.18 14.53
CA PRO A 144 20.23 3.75 13.87
C PRO A 144 19.16 4.84 13.83
N ARG A 145 18.90 5.51 14.97
CA ARG A 145 17.96 6.63 15.02
C ARG A 145 18.38 7.76 14.09
N TRP A 146 19.64 8.15 14.15
CA TRP A 146 20.16 9.24 13.34
C TRP A 146 19.96 8.94 11.87
N LEU A 147 20.39 7.76 11.39
CA LEU A 147 20.28 7.34 10.00
C LEU A 147 18.83 7.23 9.54
N PHE A 148 17.99 6.57 10.34
CA PHE A 148 16.56 6.42 10.05
C PHE A 148 15.87 7.77 9.87
N LEU A 149 16.13 8.75 10.74
CA LEU A 149 15.48 10.07 10.62
C LEU A 149 15.88 10.82 9.34
N ARG A 150 17.11 10.64 8.84
CA ARG A 150 17.51 11.25 7.54
C ARG A 150 16.84 10.53 6.39
N ALA A 151 16.82 9.20 6.44
CA ALA A 151 16.12 8.40 5.45
C ALA A 151 14.62 8.76 5.42
N LEU A 152 13.98 8.92 6.58
CA LEU A 152 12.60 9.39 6.71
C LEU A 152 12.41 10.78 6.07
N GLY A 153 13.35 11.70 6.30
CA GLY A 153 13.36 13.00 5.63
C GLY A 153 13.46 12.89 4.11
N LEU A 154 14.33 12.01 3.58
CA LEU A 154 14.44 11.76 2.13
C LEU A 154 13.17 11.10 1.55
N ILE A 155 12.50 10.26 2.33
CA ILE A 155 11.25 9.60 1.94
C ILE A 155 10.10 10.61 1.87
N PHE A 156 9.93 11.47 2.90
CA PHE A 156 8.99 12.58 2.82
C PHE A 156 9.33 13.52 1.66
N PHE A 157 10.61 13.83 1.47
CA PHE A 157 11.05 14.65 0.34
C PHE A 157 10.61 14.02 -0.99
N SER A 158 10.83 12.73 -1.20
CA SER A 158 10.41 12.02 -2.41
C SER A 158 8.89 12.10 -2.62
N ALA A 159 8.11 11.92 -1.56
CA ALA A 159 6.66 11.99 -1.59
C ALA A 159 6.14 13.40 -1.95
N PHE A 160 6.70 14.46 -1.35
CA PHE A 160 6.32 15.84 -1.69
C PHE A 160 6.87 16.29 -3.04
N TYR A 161 8.07 15.84 -3.42
CA TYR A 161 8.69 16.17 -4.70
C TYR A 161 7.84 15.65 -5.86
N SER A 162 7.26 14.45 -5.74
CA SER A 162 6.34 13.96 -6.76
C SER A 162 5.03 14.75 -6.82
N LEU A 163 4.54 15.24 -5.68
CA LEU A 163 3.36 16.09 -5.63
C LEU A 163 3.60 17.48 -6.22
N ALA A 164 4.82 18.02 -6.15
CA ALA A 164 5.14 19.34 -6.70
C ALA A 164 4.82 19.49 -8.19
N PHE A 165 4.82 18.38 -8.95
CA PHE A 165 4.50 18.38 -10.38
C PHE A 165 3.10 17.87 -10.72
N GLN A 166 2.41 17.25 -9.76
CA GLN A 166 1.15 16.56 -10.01
C GLN A 166 -0.04 17.18 -9.27
N ILE A 167 0.18 17.93 -8.18
CA ILE A 167 -0.89 18.31 -7.25
C ILE A 167 -2.03 19.11 -7.90
N GLU A 168 -1.71 20.01 -8.83
CA GLU A 168 -2.71 20.79 -9.57
C GLU A 168 -3.57 19.89 -10.46
N GLY A 169 -2.97 19.00 -11.25
CA GLY A 169 -3.70 18.08 -12.11
C GLY A 169 -4.50 17.03 -11.35
N LEU A 170 -4.06 16.65 -10.15
CA LEU A 170 -4.74 15.63 -9.36
C LEU A 170 -5.92 16.21 -8.56
N VAL A 171 -5.66 17.23 -7.73
CA VAL A 171 -6.61 17.73 -6.72
C VAL A 171 -6.76 19.26 -6.73
N GLY A 172 -6.12 19.93 -7.68
CA GLY A 172 -6.26 21.37 -7.89
C GLY A 172 -7.68 21.77 -8.27
N PRO A 173 -7.99 23.09 -8.29
CA PRO A 173 -9.31 23.60 -8.64
C PRO A 173 -9.82 23.12 -10.02
N ASN A 174 -8.89 22.96 -10.98
CA ASN A 174 -9.17 22.44 -12.32
C ASN A 174 -8.66 20.99 -12.51
N GLY A 175 -8.27 20.32 -11.42
CA GLY A 175 -7.74 18.96 -11.47
C GLY A 175 -8.81 17.90 -11.71
N ILE A 176 -8.37 16.65 -11.82
CA ILE A 176 -9.24 15.49 -12.04
C ILE A 176 -10.21 15.28 -10.87
N LEU A 177 -9.73 15.42 -9.63
CA LEU A 177 -10.52 15.24 -8.41
C LEU A 177 -10.37 16.46 -7.48
N PRO A 178 -10.96 17.63 -7.81
CA PRO A 178 -10.76 18.85 -7.06
C PRO A 178 -11.05 18.68 -5.56
N ALA A 179 -10.13 19.11 -4.71
CA ALA A 179 -10.28 19.00 -3.26
C ALA A 179 -11.51 19.76 -2.75
N HIS A 180 -11.83 20.90 -3.37
CA HIS A 180 -12.97 21.74 -2.99
C HIS A 180 -14.31 21.00 -3.07
N GLU A 181 -14.54 20.21 -4.12
CA GLU A 181 -15.79 19.46 -4.30
C GLU A 181 -15.99 18.46 -3.16
N TYR A 182 -14.95 17.69 -2.85
CA TYR A 182 -14.99 16.70 -1.77
C TYR A 182 -15.24 17.35 -0.40
N LEU A 183 -14.52 18.42 -0.09
CA LEU A 183 -14.68 19.14 1.19
C LEU A 183 -16.06 19.80 1.30
N THR A 184 -16.63 20.27 0.19
CA THR A 184 -18.00 20.82 0.17
C THR A 184 -19.03 19.73 0.44
N ILE A 185 -18.89 18.56 -0.21
CA ILE A 185 -19.75 17.40 0.07
C ILE A 185 -19.71 17.02 1.56
N LEU A 186 -18.52 16.94 2.17
CA LEU A 186 -18.40 16.64 3.60
C LEU A 186 -19.02 17.73 4.48
N LYS A 187 -18.84 19.00 4.11
CA LYS A 187 -19.43 20.14 4.82
C LYS A 187 -20.95 20.06 4.84
N ASP A 188 -21.56 19.65 3.74
CA ASP A 188 -23.01 19.63 3.58
C ASP A 188 -23.67 18.41 4.26
N HIS A 189 -22.94 17.30 4.42
CA HIS A 189 -23.53 16.03 4.88
C HIS A 189 -23.07 15.54 6.26
N VAL A 190 -21.93 16.01 6.78
CA VAL A 190 -21.25 15.35 7.92
C VAL A 190 -21.11 16.27 9.16
N GLY A 191 -21.51 17.55 9.05
CA GLY A 191 -21.49 18.49 10.17
C GLY A 191 -20.08 18.68 10.77
N LEU A 192 -19.95 18.69 12.10
CA LEU A 192 -18.66 18.88 12.78
C LEU A 192 -17.70 17.71 12.61
N LEU A 193 -18.21 16.49 12.39
CA LEU A 193 -17.37 15.31 12.19
C LEU A 193 -16.53 15.39 10.90
N ARG A 194 -16.83 16.32 9.99
CA ARG A 194 -16.06 16.55 8.76
C ARG A 194 -14.56 16.78 9.02
N TYR A 195 -14.21 17.42 10.13
CA TYR A 195 -12.81 17.67 10.51
C TYR A 195 -12.09 16.41 10.96
N TRP A 196 -12.84 15.42 11.45
CA TRP A 196 -12.31 14.11 11.82
C TRP A 196 -12.17 13.21 10.60
N PHE A 197 -13.16 13.18 9.70
CA PHE A 197 -13.11 12.37 8.48
C PHE A 197 -12.12 12.90 7.43
N ALA A 198 -11.93 14.21 7.38
CA ALA A 198 -10.90 14.85 6.55
C ALA A 198 -10.04 15.79 7.42
N PRO A 199 -9.05 15.25 8.16
CA PRO A 199 -8.14 16.04 8.98
C PRO A 199 -7.13 16.76 8.09
N THR A 200 -7.54 17.87 7.47
CA THR A 200 -6.74 18.62 6.49
C THR A 200 -6.70 20.11 6.77
N LEU A 201 -5.56 20.75 6.48
CA LEU A 201 -5.46 22.21 6.47
C LEU A 201 -6.22 22.86 5.31
N LEU A 202 -6.66 22.07 4.31
CA LEU A 202 -7.39 22.58 3.14
C LEU A 202 -8.80 23.12 3.45
N TRP A 203 -9.27 22.98 4.69
CA TRP A 203 -10.44 23.70 5.20
C TRP A 203 -10.22 25.22 5.29
N LEU A 204 -8.97 25.66 5.47
CA LEU A 204 -8.61 27.09 5.53
C LEU A 204 -8.50 27.71 4.13
N GLY A 205 -8.22 26.89 3.13
CA GLY A 205 -8.14 27.26 1.72
C GLY A 205 -7.80 26.04 0.88
N ASN A 206 -8.47 25.88 -0.26
CA ASN A 206 -8.35 24.72 -1.15
C ASN A 206 -7.97 25.10 -2.60
N GLY A 207 -7.53 26.34 -2.81
CA GLY A 207 -7.01 26.81 -4.09
C GLY A 207 -5.57 26.37 -4.36
N SER A 208 -5.09 26.65 -5.58
CA SER A 208 -3.72 26.31 -6.03
C SER A 208 -2.62 26.80 -5.09
N LEU A 209 -2.75 28.01 -4.54
CA LEU A 209 -1.78 28.55 -3.58
C LEU A 209 -1.70 27.67 -2.32
N ALA A 210 -2.84 27.24 -1.76
CA ALA A 210 -2.87 26.43 -0.55
C ALA A 210 -2.21 25.06 -0.77
N LEU A 211 -2.48 24.44 -1.93
CA LEU A 211 -1.87 23.17 -2.32
C LEU A 211 -0.34 23.30 -2.46
N HIS A 212 0.14 24.34 -3.13
CA HIS A 212 1.58 24.60 -3.25
C HIS A 212 2.24 24.90 -1.91
N VAL A 213 1.57 25.66 -1.03
CA VAL A 213 2.07 25.92 0.34
C VAL A 213 2.23 24.62 1.11
N LEU A 214 1.28 23.68 1.02
CA LEU A 214 1.40 22.36 1.66
C LEU A 214 2.60 21.59 1.13
N VAL A 215 2.78 21.55 -0.20
CA VAL A 215 3.90 20.83 -0.83
C VAL A 215 5.23 21.44 -0.42
N TRP A 216 5.39 22.76 -0.53
CA TRP A 216 6.63 23.45 -0.17
C TRP A 216 6.94 23.39 1.32
N ALA A 217 5.94 23.50 2.19
CA ALA A 217 6.11 23.30 3.62
C ALA A 217 6.62 21.87 3.92
N GLY A 218 6.04 20.87 3.26
CA GLY A 218 6.49 19.49 3.32
C GLY A 218 7.92 19.28 2.83
N LEU A 219 8.29 19.86 1.68
CA LEU A 219 9.65 19.79 1.12
C LEU A 219 10.68 20.43 2.06
N LEU A 220 10.43 21.65 2.53
CA LEU A 220 11.32 22.37 3.43
C LEU A 220 11.48 21.64 4.77
N ALA A 221 10.38 21.10 5.33
CA ALA A 221 10.42 20.28 6.53
C ALA A 221 11.24 19.01 6.33
N SER A 222 11.08 18.34 5.18
CA SER A 222 11.83 17.13 4.82
C SER A 222 13.33 17.41 4.76
N VAL A 223 13.73 18.50 4.09
CA VAL A 223 15.12 18.98 4.02
C VAL A 223 15.64 19.31 5.42
N GLY A 224 14.84 20.01 6.23
CA GLY A 224 15.17 20.30 7.63
C GLY A 224 15.46 19.04 8.43
N LEU A 225 14.63 18.00 8.29
CA LEU A 225 14.84 16.71 8.96
C LEU A 225 16.14 16.02 8.50
N VAL A 226 16.45 16.03 7.20
CA VAL A 226 17.71 15.50 6.65
C VAL A 226 18.91 16.20 7.28
N PHE A 227 18.86 17.54 7.40
CA PHE A 227 19.92 18.33 8.01
C PHE A 227 19.84 18.42 9.54
N ASN A 228 19.01 17.60 10.17
CA ASN A 228 18.82 17.54 11.63
C ASN A 228 18.33 18.87 12.25
N VAL A 229 17.71 19.74 11.46
CA VAL A 229 17.14 21.00 11.92
C VAL A 229 15.80 20.71 12.57
N TRP A 230 15.71 20.99 13.86
CA TRP A 230 14.53 20.80 14.71
C TRP A 230 13.72 19.52 14.41
N PRO A 231 14.29 18.31 14.57
CA PRO A 231 13.73 17.06 14.03
C PRO A 231 12.26 16.81 14.37
N ARG A 232 11.84 17.07 15.61
CA ARG A 232 10.43 16.91 16.01
C ARG A 232 9.49 17.89 15.32
N GLY A 233 9.91 19.15 15.18
CA GLY A 233 9.11 20.19 14.53
C GLY A 233 8.99 19.95 13.03
N THR A 234 10.10 19.57 12.38
CA THR A 234 10.10 19.24 10.95
C THR A 234 9.31 17.97 10.64
N ILE A 235 9.38 16.93 11.47
CA ILE A 235 8.48 15.77 11.36
C ILE A 235 7.01 16.19 11.51
N ALA A 236 6.68 17.03 12.49
CA ALA A 236 5.31 17.48 12.71
C ALA A 236 4.76 18.27 11.51
N VAL A 237 5.55 19.19 10.94
CA VAL A 237 5.16 19.95 9.73
C VAL A 237 4.96 19.00 8.55
N ALA A 238 5.90 18.08 8.31
CA ALA A 238 5.80 17.11 7.22
C ALA A 238 4.56 16.21 7.38
N LEU A 239 4.27 15.73 8.61
CA LEU A 239 3.08 14.93 8.90
C LEU A 239 1.78 15.67 8.64
N VAL A 240 1.65 16.90 9.16
CA VAL A 240 0.43 17.68 8.99
C VAL A 240 0.21 18.02 7.53
N ALA A 241 1.27 18.40 6.80
CA ALA A 241 1.20 18.68 5.38
C ALA A 241 0.82 17.43 4.57
N TYR A 242 1.43 16.29 4.87
CA TYR A 242 1.17 15.04 4.16
C TYR A 242 -0.22 14.49 4.44
N LEU A 243 -0.64 14.49 5.72
CA LEU A 243 -1.99 14.11 6.12
C LEU A 243 -3.04 15.01 5.46
N SER A 244 -2.77 16.32 5.36
CA SER A 244 -3.68 17.26 4.69
C SER A 244 -3.92 16.91 3.23
N PHE A 245 -2.87 16.47 2.51
CA PHE A 245 -3.00 15.95 1.16
C PHE A 245 -3.75 14.61 1.14
N VAL A 246 -3.31 13.63 1.93
CA VAL A 246 -3.88 12.26 1.95
C VAL A 246 -5.38 12.28 2.26
N ALA A 247 -5.80 13.13 3.20
CA ALA A 247 -7.20 13.27 3.60
C ALA A 247 -8.10 13.87 2.50
N ALA A 248 -7.55 14.61 1.53
CA ALA A 248 -8.31 15.27 0.47
C ALA A 248 -8.21 14.58 -0.90
N ALA A 249 -7.15 13.78 -1.12
CA ALA A 249 -6.80 13.29 -2.46
C ALA A 249 -7.55 12.03 -2.93
N ARG A 250 -8.38 11.42 -2.08
CA ARG A 250 -9.24 10.26 -2.41
C ARG A 250 -8.44 9.15 -3.11
N ASN A 251 -8.83 8.76 -4.33
CA ASN A 251 -8.17 7.71 -5.11
C ASN A 251 -6.66 7.95 -5.28
N PHE A 252 -6.20 9.20 -5.36
CA PHE A 252 -4.78 9.54 -5.51
C PHE A 252 -3.98 9.45 -4.21
N ALA A 253 -4.58 9.00 -3.10
CA ALA A 253 -3.89 8.71 -1.85
C ALA A 253 -4.26 7.35 -1.24
N ASP A 254 -4.94 6.45 -1.95
CA ASP A 254 -5.37 5.17 -1.37
C ASP A 254 -4.25 4.10 -1.26
N TYR A 255 -2.99 4.53 -1.29
CA TYR A 255 -1.85 3.62 -1.25
C TYR A 255 -1.50 3.20 0.18
N GLN A 256 -1.15 1.92 0.38
CA GLN A 256 -0.67 1.43 1.68
C GLN A 256 0.61 2.16 2.13
N SER A 257 1.48 2.55 1.19
CA SER A 257 2.70 3.30 1.47
C SER A 257 2.45 4.65 2.13
N ASP A 258 1.33 5.32 1.80
CA ASP A 258 0.98 6.61 2.41
C ASP A 258 0.62 6.43 3.88
N GLY A 259 -0.12 5.37 4.21
CA GLY A 259 -0.45 5.00 5.59
C GLY A 259 0.78 4.57 6.40
N MET A 260 1.70 3.80 5.80
CA MET A 260 2.98 3.45 6.43
C MET A 260 3.80 4.70 6.78
N LEU A 261 3.93 5.65 5.83
CA LEU A 261 4.68 6.87 6.06
C LEU A 261 4.06 7.73 7.18
N LEU A 262 2.74 7.84 7.23
CA LEU A 262 2.02 8.54 8.29
C LEU A 262 2.19 7.86 9.66
N ALA A 263 2.08 6.54 9.72
CA ALA A 263 2.27 5.76 10.95
C ALA A 263 3.69 5.94 11.51
N ALA A 264 4.72 5.66 10.70
CA ALA A 264 6.11 5.82 11.13
C ALA A 264 6.47 7.27 11.44
N GLY A 265 5.99 8.23 10.65
CA GLY A 265 6.20 9.64 10.93
C GLY A 265 5.61 10.03 12.28
N PHE A 266 4.39 9.59 12.60
CA PHE A 266 3.73 9.89 13.88
C PHE A 266 4.50 9.28 15.06
N VAL A 267 4.86 8.00 14.98
CA VAL A 267 5.70 7.36 16.01
C VAL A 267 7.07 8.07 16.14
N SER A 268 7.59 8.59 15.04
CA SER A 268 8.86 9.31 15.00
C SER A 268 8.86 10.63 15.79
N LEU A 269 7.69 11.24 16.06
CA LEU A 269 7.59 12.39 16.96
C LEU A 269 8.10 12.07 18.38
N PHE A 270 7.87 10.83 18.83
CA PHE A 270 8.29 10.34 20.14
C PHE A 270 9.71 9.75 20.11
N PHE A 271 10.15 9.28 18.94
CA PHE A 271 11.47 8.70 18.74
C PHE A 271 12.58 9.75 18.53
N ALA A 272 12.26 10.84 17.82
CA ALA A 272 13.21 11.87 17.44
C ALA A 272 13.73 12.66 18.67
N PRO A 273 15.01 13.09 18.66
CA PRO A 273 15.55 13.93 19.71
C PRO A 273 14.92 15.33 19.70
N ALA A 274 14.77 15.93 20.88
CA ALA A 274 14.27 17.29 21.03
C ALA A 274 15.41 18.32 20.84
N GLY A 275 15.05 19.56 20.50
CA GLY A 275 15.98 20.69 20.35
C GLY A 275 16.30 21.05 18.90
N PHE A 276 16.99 22.18 18.74
CA PHE A 276 17.46 22.68 17.44
C PHE A 276 18.86 22.11 17.16
N ARG A 277 19.02 21.28 16.12
CA ARG A 277 20.27 20.58 15.77
C ARG A 277 20.87 19.70 16.87
N PRO A 278 20.15 18.67 17.35
CA PRO A 278 20.55 17.88 18.51
C PRO A 278 21.70 16.88 18.27
N GLY A 279 22.41 16.94 17.14
CA GLY A 279 23.43 15.95 16.78
C GLY A 279 22.87 14.52 16.74
N LEU A 280 23.54 13.58 17.43
CA LEU A 280 23.06 12.20 17.65
C LEU A 280 21.94 12.11 18.70
N GLY A 281 21.69 13.19 19.46
CA GLY A 281 20.68 13.24 20.52
C GLY A 281 21.05 12.46 21.78
N GLU A 282 22.33 12.45 22.15
CA GLU A 282 22.88 11.72 23.31
C GLU A 282 22.18 12.09 24.63
N SER A 283 21.81 13.36 24.80
CA SER A 283 21.13 13.87 25.99
C SER A 283 19.72 13.28 26.22
N ARG A 284 19.11 12.71 25.16
CA ARG A 284 17.79 12.07 25.22
C ARG A 284 17.80 10.83 24.32
N PRO A 285 18.17 9.65 24.83
CA PRO A 285 18.13 8.41 24.06
C PRO A 285 16.68 8.10 23.59
N PRO A 286 16.53 7.33 22.50
CA PRO A 286 15.21 6.99 21.97
C PRO A 286 14.35 6.25 23.00
N SER A 287 13.04 6.56 23.02
CA SER A 287 12.08 5.82 23.84
C SER A 287 12.02 4.35 23.37
N PRO A 288 12.20 3.36 24.25
CA PRO A 288 12.11 1.94 23.89
C PRO A 288 10.77 1.58 23.23
N ALA A 289 9.66 2.16 23.70
CA ALA A 289 8.33 1.93 23.14
C ALA A 289 8.21 2.47 21.71
N SER A 290 8.76 3.66 21.43
CA SER A 290 8.76 4.22 20.07
C SER A 290 9.66 3.44 19.11
N LEU A 291 10.83 2.98 19.57
CA LEU A 291 11.72 2.11 18.80
C LEU A 291 11.02 0.78 18.48
N PHE A 292 10.43 0.16 19.48
CA PHE A 292 9.67 -1.07 19.31
C PHE A 292 8.52 -0.88 18.32
N LEU A 293 7.77 0.24 18.38
CA LEU A 293 6.67 0.47 17.45
C LEU A 293 7.10 0.68 16.00
N LEU A 294 8.27 1.28 15.76
CA LEU A 294 8.84 1.36 14.41
C LEU A 294 9.32 -0.03 13.91
N GLN A 295 9.93 -0.83 14.79
CA GLN A 295 10.28 -2.22 14.48
C GLN A 295 9.04 -3.11 14.29
N TRP A 296 7.97 -2.85 15.05
CA TRP A 296 6.68 -3.50 14.96
C TRP A 296 5.99 -3.18 13.64
N GLU A 297 6.04 -1.92 13.21
CA GLU A 297 5.58 -1.52 11.88
C GLU A 297 6.35 -2.26 10.79
N TRP A 298 7.69 -2.24 10.85
CA TRP A 298 8.54 -3.00 9.94
C TRP A 298 8.15 -4.48 9.88
N PHE A 299 7.96 -5.12 11.03
CA PHE A 299 7.55 -6.51 11.12
C PHE A 299 6.18 -6.73 10.48
N ARG A 300 5.18 -5.89 10.81
CA ARG A 300 3.82 -6.01 10.28
C ARG A 300 3.78 -5.87 8.77
N ILE A 301 4.60 -5.01 8.17
CA ILE A 301 4.68 -4.87 6.72
C ILE A 301 5.03 -6.22 6.05
N TYR A 302 6.01 -6.94 6.58
CA TYR A 302 6.36 -8.28 6.08
C TYR A 302 5.30 -9.32 6.45
N PHE A 303 4.98 -9.42 7.73
CA PHE A 303 4.17 -10.51 8.26
C PHE A 303 2.73 -10.46 7.77
N GLU A 304 2.08 -9.30 7.83
CA GLU A 304 0.70 -9.15 7.33
C GLU A 304 0.63 -9.39 5.82
N SER A 305 1.65 -8.98 5.06
CA SER A 305 1.73 -9.28 3.62
C SER A 305 1.85 -10.77 3.37
N GLY A 306 2.68 -11.51 4.12
CA GLY A 306 2.80 -12.96 3.98
C GLY A 306 1.52 -13.70 4.37
N VAL A 307 0.87 -13.28 5.46
CA VAL A 307 -0.42 -13.83 5.89
C VAL A 307 -1.48 -13.57 4.83
N ALA A 308 -1.55 -12.36 4.28
CA ALA A 308 -2.52 -12.02 3.24
C ALA A 308 -2.34 -12.85 1.97
N LYS A 309 -1.10 -13.17 1.57
CA LYS A 309 -0.81 -14.07 0.43
C LYS A 309 -1.34 -15.49 0.63
N LEU A 310 -1.30 -16.01 1.86
CA LEU A 310 -1.86 -17.33 2.17
C LEU A 310 -3.39 -17.27 2.33
N ALA A 311 -3.88 -16.25 3.03
CA ALA A 311 -5.30 -16.07 3.34
C ALA A 311 -6.15 -15.72 2.12
N SER A 312 -5.56 -15.12 1.08
CA SER A 312 -6.27 -14.82 -0.17
C SER A 312 -6.73 -16.07 -0.93
N GLY A 313 -6.07 -17.22 -0.70
CA GLY A 313 -6.32 -18.45 -1.44
C GLY A 313 -5.91 -18.39 -2.91
N ASP A 314 -5.04 -17.46 -3.30
CA ASP A 314 -4.56 -17.35 -4.68
C ASP A 314 -3.70 -18.57 -5.07
N PRO A 315 -4.08 -19.32 -6.13
CA PRO A 315 -3.34 -20.50 -6.56
C PRO A 315 -1.87 -20.22 -6.90
N HIS A 316 -1.51 -18.99 -7.30
CA HIS A 316 -0.13 -18.68 -7.68
C HIS A 316 0.85 -18.77 -6.51
N TRP A 317 0.43 -18.40 -5.30
CA TRP A 317 1.25 -18.56 -4.10
C TRP A 317 1.36 -20.04 -3.69
N GLN A 318 0.27 -20.80 -3.83
CA GLN A 318 0.22 -22.22 -3.49
C GLN A 318 1.06 -23.10 -4.43
N HIS A 319 1.07 -22.76 -5.73
CA HIS A 319 1.80 -23.50 -6.76
C HIS A 319 3.17 -22.91 -7.09
N LEU A 320 3.66 -21.94 -6.31
CA LEU A 320 4.96 -21.28 -6.49
C LEU A 320 5.15 -20.62 -7.88
N THR A 321 4.07 -20.12 -8.48
CA THR A 321 4.07 -19.43 -9.79
C THR A 321 3.85 -17.93 -9.68
N ALA A 322 3.80 -17.37 -8.46
CA ALA A 322 3.56 -15.95 -8.25
C ALA A 322 4.62 -15.07 -8.92
N MET A 323 5.90 -15.44 -8.80
CA MET A 323 6.97 -14.68 -9.44
C MET A 323 6.97 -14.78 -10.98
N ASP A 324 6.31 -15.79 -11.58
CA ASP A 324 6.12 -15.86 -13.03
C ASP A 324 5.18 -14.75 -13.56
N ARG A 325 4.32 -14.22 -12.70
CA ARG A 325 3.38 -13.13 -13.05
C ARG A 325 3.82 -11.77 -12.55
N TYR A 326 4.70 -11.74 -11.56
CA TYR A 326 5.07 -10.55 -10.81
C TYR A 326 5.68 -9.43 -11.66
N TYR A 327 6.73 -9.71 -12.44
CA TYR A 327 7.55 -8.64 -13.04
C TYR A 327 6.79 -7.81 -14.05
N GLN A 328 6.06 -8.44 -14.98
CA GLN A 328 5.30 -7.71 -16.00
C GLN A 328 4.00 -7.10 -15.47
N ASN A 329 3.35 -7.72 -14.46
CA ASN A 329 2.02 -7.32 -14.05
C ASN A 329 2.02 -6.30 -12.88
N GLY A 330 3.18 -6.01 -12.28
CA GLY A 330 3.31 -4.95 -11.29
C GLY A 330 2.96 -3.56 -11.85
N PRO A 331 2.69 -2.54 -11.01
CA PRO A 331 2.19 -1.25 -11.46
C PRO A 331 3.08 -0.58 -12.51
N LEU A 332 4.36 -0.43 -12.18
CA LEU A 332 5.37 0.13 -13.08
C LEU A 332 6.60 -0.79 -13.09
N PRO A 333 6.74 -1.65 -14.11
CA PRO A 333 7.87 -2.55 -14.24
C PRO A 333 9.17 -1.79 -14.54
N THR A 334 10.30 -2.48 -14.34
CA THR A 334 11.62 -1.98 -14.75
C THR A 334 12.18 -2.81 -15.89
N TRP A 335 13.12 -2.25 -16.64
CA TRP A 335 13.88 -3.02 -17.63
C TRP A 335 14.68 -4.17 -17.00
N ILE A 336 15.06 -4.08 -15.72
CA ILE A 336 15.69 -5.19 -14.97
C ILE A 336 14.65 -6.29 -14.72
N GLY A 337 13.43 -5.91 -14.33
CA GLY A 337 12.30 -6.84 -14.18
C GLY A 337 12.00 -7.60 -15.48
N TRP A 338 12.16 -6.95 -16.63
CA TRP A 338 12.06 -7.63 -17.94
C TRP A 338 13.09 -8.75 -18.08
N TYR A 339 14.36 -8.54 -17.67
CA TYR A 339 15.38 -9.59 -17.70
C TYR A 339 15.12 -10.66 -16.64
N ALA A 340 14.67 -10.27 -15.45
CA ALA A 340 14.31 -11.21 -14.39
C ALA A 340 13.17 -12.15 -14.81
N GLN A 341 12.21 -11.67 -15.59
CA GLN A 341 11.13 -12.48 -16.17
C GLN A 341 11.65 -13.60 -17.09
N GLN A 342 12.79 -13.40 -17.75
CA GLN A 342 13.35 -14.38 -18.68
C GLN A 342 14.00 -15.58 -17.96
N ILE A 343 14.21 -15.49 -16.64
CA ILE A 343 14.84 -16.56 -15.88
C ILE A 343 13.85 -17.71 -15.72
N PRO A 344 14.27 -18.97 -15.97
CA PRO A 344 13.38 -20.14 -15.93
C PRO A 344 12.61 -20.32 -14.62
N HIS A 345 11.44 -20.96 -14.73
CA HIS A 345 10.51 -21.19 -13.62
C HIS A 345 11.14 -21.73 -12.32
N PRO A 346 12.12 -22.66 -12.30
CA PRO A 346 12.73 -23.12 -11.05
C PRO A 346 13.30 -21.99 -10.17
N PHE A 347 13.87 -20.95 -10.80
CA PHE A 347 14.35 -19.78 -10.08
C PHE A 347 13.19 -18.93 -9.54
N GLN A 348 12.12 -18.76 -10.31
CA GLN A 348 10.92 -18.03 -9.91
C GLN A 348 10.19 -18.74 -8.76
N ALA A 349 10.12 -20.06 -8.80
CA ALA A 349 9.57 -20.88 -7.71
C ALA A 349 10.40 -20.74 -6.43
N ALA A 350 11.73 -20.77 -6.54
CA ALA A 350 12.63 -20.54 -5.42
C ALA A 350 12.47 -19.14 -4.82
N LEU A 351 12.33 -18.10 -5.65
CA LEU A 351 12.06 -16.74 -5.20
C LEU A 351 10.67 -16.58 -4.56
N THR A 352 9.66 -17.28 -5.09
CA THR A 352 8.31 -17.30 -4.52
C THR A 352 8.35 -17.92 -3.11
N LEU A 353 9.04 -19.05 -2.95
CA LEU A 353 9.26 -19.68 -1.65
C LEU A 353 10.07 -18.78 -0.71
N LEU A 354 11.16 -18.19 -1.19
CA LEU A 354 11.98 -17.26 -0.40
C LEU A 354 11.15 -16.07 0.08
N THR A 355 10.26 -15.54 -0.76
CA THR A 355 9.34 -14.44 -0.38
C THR A 355 8.44 -14.86 0.77
N LEU A 356 7.80 -16.04 0.67
CA LEU A 356 6.95 -16.57 1.75
C LEU A 356 7.75 -16.80 3.04
N VAL A 357 8.94 -17.39 2.95
CA VAL A 357 9.81 -17.64 4.12
C VAL A 357 10.29 -16.32 4.74
N ALA A 358 10.65 -15.34 3.92
CA ALA A 358 11.07 -14.02 4.36
C ALA A 358 9.95 -13.31 5.14
N GLU A 359 8.75 -13.31 4.56
CA GLU A 359 7.58 -12.59 5.09
C GLU A 359 6.95 -13.29 6.30
N LEU A 360 6.94 -14.63 6.37
CA LEU A 360 6.26 -15.38 7.43
C LEU A 360 7.17 -15.86 8.55
N SER A 361 8.47 -16.08 8.27
CA SER A 361 9.38 -16.75 9.19
C SER A 361 10.59 -15.87 9.56
N ILE A 362 11.35 -15.37 8.57
CA ILE A 362 12.59 -14.61 8.83
C ILE A 362 12.28 -13.29 9.54
N CYS A 363 11.15 -12.64 9.22
CA CYS A 363 10.75 -11.40 9.86
C CYS A 363 10.69 -11.51 11.40
N TRP A 364 10.28 -12.66 11.97
CA TRP A 364 10.19 -12.90 13.42
C TRP A 364 11.53 -12.80 14.15
N MET A 365 12.64 -12.90 13.42
CA MET A 365 13.97 -12.76 13.99
C MET A 365 14.22 -11.40 14.65
N PHE A 366 13.37 -10.39 14.39
CA PHE A 366 13.43 -9.08 15.04
C PHE A 366 13.22 -9.14 16.57
N ILE A 367 12.44 -10.11 17.08
CA ILE A 367 12.12 -10.23 18.52
C ILE A 367 13.19 -10.99 19.31
N PHE A 368 14.02 -11.80 18.64
CA PHE A 368 14.98 -12.68 19.30
C PHE A 368 16.30 -11.94 19.66
N SER A 369 17.42 -12.66 19.61
CA SER A 369 18.73 -12.16 20.05
C SER A 369 19.27 -11.03 19.14
N ARG A 370 20.22 -10.25 19.66
CA ARG A 370 20.98 -9.24 18.90
C ARG A 370 21.55 -9.81 17.59
N ARG A 371 22.12 -11.02 17.64
CA ARG A 371 22.66 -11.72 16.45
C ARG A 371 21.57 -12.11 15.46
N SER A 372 20.41 -12.53 15.94
CA SER A 372 19.25 -12.84 15.10
C SER A 372 18.78 -11.62 14.33
N ARG A 373 18.71 -10.44 14.98
CA ARG A 373 18.37 -9.17 14.30
C ARG A 373 19.38 -8.80 13.22
N LEU A 374 20.68 -9.00 13.46
CA LEU A 374 21.70 -8.78 12.43
C LEU A 374 21.52 -9.71 11.23
N ILE A 375 21.29 -11.01 11.47
CA ILE A 375 21.04 -11.98 10.38
C ILE A 375 19.79 -11.58 9.60
N CYS A 376 18.72 -11.21 10.31
CA CYS A 376 17.48 -10.72 9.71
C CYS A 376 17.73 -9.53 8.78
N PHE A 377 18.46 -8.51 9.26
CA PHE A 377 18.88 -7.36 8.48
C PHE A 377 19.71 -7.76 7.25
N LEU A 378 20.71 -8.62 7.41
CA LEU A 378 21.61 -9.04 6.33
C LEU A 378 20.91 -9.87 5.24
N VAL A 379 19.85 -10.61 5.59
CA VAL A 379 19.06 -11.40 4.62
C VAL A 379 18.00 -10.54 3.94
N LEU A 380 17.27 -9.72 4.70
CA LEU A 380 16.14 -8.97 4.15
C LEU A 380 16.55 -7.70 3.40
N THR A 381 17.74 -7.15 3.68
CA THR A 381 18.29 -6.01 2.93
C THR A 381 18.50 -6.33 1.44
N PRO A 382 19.29 -7.36 1.05
CA PRO A 382 19.45 -7.72 -0.36
C PRO A 382 18.14 -8.18 -1.00
N PHE A 383 17.25 -8.84 -0.24
CA PHE A 383 15.91 -9.17 -0.71
C PHE A 383 15.12 -7.92 -1.13
N GLN A 384 15.08 -6.88 -0.29
CA GLN A 384 14.42 -5.61 -0.60
C GLN A 384 15.09 -4.86 -1.76
N ILE A 385 16.42 -4.91 -1.87
CA ILE A 385 17.15 -4.34 -3.00
C ILE A 385 16.76 -5.06 -4.31
N GLY A 386 16.61 -6.38 -4.29
CA GLY A 386 16.13 -7.14 -5.44
C GLY A 386 14.73 -6.71 -5.90
N ILE A 387 13.81 -6.49 -4.95
CA ILE A 387 12.46 -5.97 -5.25
C ILE A 387 12.55 -4.58 -5.90
N LEU A 388 13.36 -3.69 -5.34
CA LEU A 388 13.55 -2.31 -5.83
C LEU A 388 14.14 -2.26 -7.24
N LEU A 389 15.07 -3.16 -7.56
CA LEU A 389 15.65 -3.23 -8.89
C LEU A 389 14.65 -3.73 -9.93
N THR A 390 13.77 -4.66 -9.55
CA THR A 390 12.89 -5.38 -10.49
C THR A 390 11.51 -4.74 -10.66
N ALA A 391 11.11 -3.82 -9.79
CA ALA A 391 9.83 -3.13 -9.87
C ALA A 391 9.89 -1.73 -9.23
N ASN A 392 9.08 -0.80 -9.73
CA ASN A 392 8.91 0.50 -9.12
C ASN A 392 7.75 0.46 -8.11
N TYR A 393 8.06 0.61 -6.81
CA TYR A 393 7.08 0.77 -5.71
C TYR A 393 7.21 2.13 -5.00
N ALA A 394 7.54 3.18 -5.75
CA ALA A 394 7.75 4.53 -5.23
C ALA A 394 8.76 4.49 -4.06
N PHE A 395 8.45 5.15 -2.95
CA PHE A 395 9.32 5.18 -1.77
C PHE A 395 9.16 3.95 -0.85
N LEU A 396 8.27 2.99 -1.15
CA LEU A 396 7.92 1.90 -0.23
C LEU A 396 9.13 1.03 0.16
N ASN A 397 9.87 0.48 -0.81
CA ASN A 397 11.01 -0.39 -0.48
C ASN A 397 12.14 0.38 0.21
N TYR A 398 12.37 1.64 -0.18
CA TYR A 398 13.31 2.53 0.50
C TYR A 398 12.92 2.75 1.96
N PHE A 399 11.61 2.91 2.21
CA PHE A 399 11.07 3.03 3.56
C PHE A 399 11.25 1.75 4.39
N VAL A 400 10.94 0.58 3.84
CA VAL A 400 11.13 -0.71 4.55
C VAL A 400 12.63 -0.96 4.83
N LEU A 401 13.52 -0.64 3.89
CA LEU A 401 14.97 -0.67 4.10
C LEU A 401 15.40 0.29 5.22
N SER A 402 14.84 1.51 5.23
CA SER A 402 15.18 2.52 6.24
C SER A 402 14.81 2.05 7.66
N LEU A 403 13.63 1.46 7.82
CA LEU A 403 13.19 0.86 9.08
C LEU A 403 14.08 -0.33 9.49
N GLY A 404 14.58 -1.10 8.52
CA GLY A 404 15.50 -2.22 8.76
C GLY A 404 16.76 -1.81 9.54
N PHE A 405 17.28 -0.58 9.37
CA PHE A 405 18.42 -0.10 10.17
C PHE A 405 18.13 -0.06 11.68
N LEU A 406 16.87 0.04 12.09
CA LEU A 406 16.48 0.02 13.49
C LEU A 406 16.63 -1.37 14.14
N LEU A 407 16.90 -2.42 13.36
CA LEU A 407 17.26 -3.74 13.88
C LEU A 407 18.70 -3.77 14.42
N LEU A 408 19.54 -2.83 13.99
CA LEU A 408 20.93 -2.68 14.39
C LEU A 408 21.07 -1.78 15.63
N ASP A 409 22.21 -1.88 16.30
CA ASP A 409 22.57 -1.08 17.49
C ASP A 409 23.93 -0.40 17.32
N ASP A 410 24.24 0.55 18.21
CA ASP A 410 25.43 1.41 18.14
C ASP A 410 26.75 0.62 18.19
N GLN A 411 26.77 -0.57 18.80
CA GLN A 411 27.96 -1.43 18.83
C GLN A 411 28.28 -1.98 17.42
N TYR A 412 27.27 -2.41 16.65
CA TYR A 412 27.51 -2.89 15.28
C TYR A 412 28.08 -1.78 14.40
N PHE A 413 27.58 -0.55 14.56
CA PHE A 413 28.16 0.61 13.89
C PHE A 413 29.60 0.84 14.34
N THR A 414 29.87 0.84 15.65
CA THR A 414 31.21 1.10 16.18
C THR A 414 32.24 0.05 15.71
N GLU A 415 31.86 -1.24 15.69
CA GLU A 415 32.66 -2.33 15.14
C GLU A 415 32.93 -2.16 13.64
N TRP A 416 31.92 -1.73 12.86
CA TRP A 416 32.07 -1.47 11.43
C TRP A 416 32.98 -0.26 11.16
N LEU A 417 32.75 0.85 11.88
CA LEU A 417 33.55 2.08 11.79
C LEU A 417 35.03 1.82 12.16
N SER A 418 35.31 1.02 13.20
CA SER A 418 36.68 0.71 13.61
C SER A 418 37.43 -0.14 12.57
N ARG A 419 36.74 -1.12 11.95
CA ARG A 419 37.27 -1.88 10.83
C ARG A 419 37.60 -0.99 9.63
N LEU A 420 36.73 -0.03 9.29
CA LEU A 420 36.97 0.95 8.24
C LEU A 420 38.17 1.86 8.53
N LYS A 421 38.29 2.39 9.76
CA LYS A 421 39.45 3.18 10.20
C LYS A 421 40.77 2.42 10.08
N SER A 422 40.75 1.10 10.34
CA SER A 422 41.95 0.25 10.24
C SER A 422 42.35 -0.12 8.80
N SER A 423 41.44 0.00 7.83
CA SER A 423 41.71 -0.23 6.41
C SER A 423 42.58 0.87 5.80
N ARG A 424 43.29 0.60 4.68
CA ARG A 424 44.10 1.61 3.96
C ARG A 424 43.30 2.88 3.63
N MET A 425 41.99 2.75 3.38
CA MET A 425 41.09 3.85 3.02
C MET A 425 40.79 4.78 4.21
N GLY A 426 40.70 4.24 5.43
CA GLY A 426 40.42 5.00 6.66
C GLY A 426 41.60 5.83 7.18
N ARG A 427 42.81 5.59 6.66
CA ARG A 427 43.98 6.45 6.90
C ARG A 427 44.00 7.70 6.02
N ILE A 428 43.36 7.65 4.85
CA ILE A 428 43.33 8.76 3.86
C ILE A 428 42.15 9.69 4.16
N CYS A 429 40.98 9.11 4.43
CA CYS A 429 39.82 9.86 4.89
C CYS A 429 39.79 9.83 6.42
N ARG A 430 40.20 10.92 7.08
CA ARG A 430 39.84 11.20 8.48
C ARG A 430 38.56 12.05 8.51
N PRO A 431 37.36 11.45 8.39
CA PRO A 431 36.15 12.20 8.61
C PRO A 431 36.06 12.69 10.06
N SER A 432 36.03 14.01 10.25
CA SER A 432 35.78 14.66 11.53
C SER A 432 34.44 14.26 12.16
N PHE A 433 33.49 13.72 11.39
CA PHE A 433 32.23 13.16 11.89
C PHE A 433 32.37 11.82 12.63
N LEU A 434 33.54 11.17 12.57
CA LEU A 434 33.83 9.87 13.20
C LEU A 434 34.54 9.96 14.57
N GLU A 435 34.77 11.17 15.10
CA GLU A 435 35.30 11.37 16.46
C GLU A 435 34.19 11.19 17.49
N TRP A 436 33.88 9.91 17.76
CA TRP A 436 33.08 9.47 18.88
C TRP A 436 33.82 9.79 20.19
N LYS A 437 33.36 10.81 20.92
CA LYS A 437 33.71 10.94 22.34
C LYS A 437 32.95 9.85 23.10
N THR A 438 33.66 9.13 23.97
CA THR A 438 33.07 8.15 24.89
C THR A 438 31.83 8.72 25.55
N LEU A 439 30.73 7.94 25.55
CA LEU A 439 29.44 8.27 26.15
C LEU A 439 29.66 8.96 27.51
N PRO A 440 29.34 10.25 27.67
CA PRO A 440 29.17 10.81 29.00
C PRO A 440 28.10 9.99 29.71
N ALA A 441 28.30 9.68 31.00
CA ALA A 441 27.26 9.07 31.81
C ALA A 441 25.98 9.89 31.64
N ALA A 442 24.96 9.29 31.03
CA ALA A 442 23.74 10.00 30.66
C ALA A 442 23.13 10.64 31.91
N GLY A 443 23.21 11.98 32.00
CA GLY A 443 22.44 12.72 32.98
C GLY A 443 20.96 12.35 32.79
N GLN A 444 20.25 12.08 33.88
CA GLN A 444 18.85 11.66 33.79
C GLN A 444 18.06 12.73 33.01
N PRO A 445 17.48 12.39 31.84
CA PRO A 445 16.72 13.37 31.09
C PRO A 445 15.51 13.79 31.94
N THR A 446 15.38 15.08 32.22
CA THR A 446 14.17 15.63 32.83
C THR A 446 13.06 15.61 31.77
N VAL A 447 12.36 14.49 31.68
CA VAL A 447 11.13 14.37 30.89
C VAL A 447 10.00 14.94 31.74
N SER A 448 9.19 15.85 31.20
CA SER A 448 8.00 16.30 31.92
C SER A 448 7.07 15.11 32.17
N ALA A 449 6.52 14.97 33.38
CA ALA A 449 5.60 13.89 33.72
C ALA A 449 4.41 13.84 32.73
N VAL A 450 3.92 15.01 32.33
CA VAL A 450 2.87 15.16 31.30
C VAL A 450 3.32 14.58 29.96
N GLY A 451 4.53 14.91 29.49
CA GLY A 451 5.04 14.39 28.22
C GLY A 451 5.18 12.87 28.22
N LEU A 452 5.55 12.28 29.36
CA LEU A 452 5.64 10.84 29.52
C LEU A 452 4.26 10.16 29.49
N VAL A 453 3.27 10.72 30.19
CA VAL A 453 1.89 10.21 30.18
C VAL A 453 1.29 10.29 28.78
N VAL A 454 1.40 11.44 28.11
CA VAL A 454 0.90 11.63 26.73
C VAL A 454 1.55 10.62 25.78
N SER A 455 2.88 10.47 25.84
CA SER A 455 3.59 9.50 25.01
C SER A 455 3.12 8.07 25.30
N GLY A 456 2.95 7.71 26.57
CA GLY A 456 2.46 6.40 26.98
C GLY A 456 1.07 6.10 26.39
N VAL A 457 0.13 7.03 26.53
CA VAL A 457 -1.25 6.88 26.01
C VAL A 457 -1.26 6.67 24.50
N PHE A 458 -0.60 7.54 23.73
CA PHE A 458 -0.62 7.44 22.27
C PHE A 458 0.09 6.18 21.75
N LEU A 459 1.28 5.85 22.30
CA LEU A 459 2.03 4.67 21.86
C LEU A 459 1.28 3.38 22.25
N THR A 460 0.66 3.32 23.42
CA THR A 460 -0.18 2.17 23.81
C THR A 460 -1.42 2.06 22.94
N TRP A 461 -2.08 3.16 22.60
CA TRP A 461 -3.26 3.15 21.72
C TRP A 461 -2.89 2.64 20.32
N ILE A 462 -1.81 3.14 19.72
CA ILE A 462 -1.34 2.66 18.41
C ILE A 462 -0.98 1.17 18.47
N PHE A 463 -0.26 0.74 19.51
CA PHE A 463 0.06 -0.67 19.69
C PHE A 463 -1.20 -1.52 19.76
N TYR A 464 -2.17 -1.13 20.59
CA TYR A 464 -3.44 -1.82 20.73
C TYR A 464 -4.17 -1.93 19.38
N ALA A 465 -4.39 -0.79 18.71
CA ALA A 465 -5.13 -0.74 17.45
C ALA A 465 -4.48 -1.64 16.39
N THR A 466 -3.16 -1.53 16.23
CA THR A 466 -2.41 -2.32 15.24
C THR A 466 -2.34 -3.81 15.59
N ALA A 467 -2.22 -4.16 16.87
CA ALA A 467 -2.22 -5.55 17.32
C ALA A 467 -3.59 -6.22 17.16
N VAL A 468 -4.68 -5.52 17.48
CA VAL A 468 -6.04 -6.03 17.26
C VAL A 468 -6.29 -6.28 15.78
N LEU A 469 -5.95 -5.32 14.93
CA LEU A 469 -6.06 -5.47 13.49
C LEU A 469 -5.28 -6.68 12.98
N LEU A 470 -4.05 -6.91 13.45
CA LEU A 470 -3.28 -8.10 13.10
C LEU A 470 -3.99 -9.39 13.56
N LEU A 471 -4.43 -9.46 14.81
CA LEU A 471 -5.08 -10.65 15.37
C LEU A 471 -6.36 -11.02 14.64
N MET A 472 -7.12 -10.01 14.19
CA MET A 472 -8.36 -10.20 13.43
C MET A 472 -8.13 -10.85 12.06
N MET A 473 -6.92 -10.79 11.50
CA MET A 473 -6.59 -11.53 10.26
C MET A 473 -6.65 -13.05 10.47
N PHE A 474 -6.40 -13.52 11.70
CA PHE A 474 -6.44 -14.94 12.06
C PHE A 474 -7.76 -15.34 12.72
N ILE A 475 -8.31 -14.45 13.54
CA ILE A 475 -9.52 -14.70 14.33
C ILE A 475 -10.50 -13.55 14.07
N PRO A 476 -11.27 -13.57 12.97
CA PRO A 476 -12.19 -12.48 12.62
C PRO A 476 -13.31 -12.25 13.65
N ALA A 477 -13.62 -13.25 14.48
CA ALA A 477 -14.64 -13.22 15.51
C ALA A 477 -14.09 -12.87 16.92
N LEU A 478 -12.87 -12.34 17.00
CA LEU A 478 -12.24 -12.00 18.28
C LEU A 478 -13.05 -10.87 18.97
N PRO A 479 -13.43 -11.01 20.26
CA PRO A 479 -14.30 -10.05 20.93
C PRO A 479 -13.53 -8.84 21.49
N LEU A 480 -12.58 -8.30 20.70
CA LEU A 480 -11.83 -7.10 21.08
C LEU A 480 -12.45 -5.85 20.41
N PRO A 481 -12.56 -4.72 21.14
CA PRO A 481 -13.13 -3.50 20.60
C PRO A 481 -12.29 -2.97 19.43
N LEU A 482 -12.97 -2.69 18.31
CA LEU A 482 -12.39 -2.17 17.08
C LEU A 482 -12.48 -0.65 16.99
N GLU A 483 -13.32 -0.04 17.82
CA GLU A 483 -13.53 1.40 17.92
C GLU A 483 -12.20 2.17 18.09
N PRO A 484 -11.22 1.71 18.89
CA PRO A 484 -9.93 2.38 18.99
C PRO A 484 -9.15 2.41 17.65
N ALA A 485 -9.30 1.40 16.79
CA ALA A 485 -8.68 1.41 15.46
C ALA A 485 -9.48 2.28 14.48
N GLU A 486 -10.81 2.20 14.51
CA GLU A 486 -11.71 2.99 13.65
C GLU A 486 -11.54 4.50 13.89
N VAL A 487 -11.36 4.93 15.13
CA VAL A 487 -11.09 6.33 15.50
C VAL A 487 -9.78 6.84 14.88
N LEU A 488 -8.76 5.99 14.75
CA LEU A 488 -7.46 6.33 14.15
C LEU A 488 -7.45 6.25 12.61
N GLN A 489 -8.48 5.66 11.99
CA GLN A 489 -8.52 5.38 10.56
C GLN A 489 -8.35 6.64 9.68
N PRO A 490 -8.99 7.79 9.97
CA PRO A 490 -8.81 9.01 9.15
C PRO A 490 -7.37 9.58 9.17
N PHE A 491 -6.61 9.29 10.23
CA PHE A 491 -5.21 9.69 10.34
C PHE A 491 -4.25 8.71 9.65
N ARG A 492 -4.74 7.50 9.31
CA ARG A 492 -3.98 6.41 8.69
C ARG A 492 -2.70 6.09 9.44
N ILE A 493 -2.74 6.11 10.78
CA ILE A 493 -1.60 5.75 11.65
C ILE A 493 -1.72 4.35 12.26
N ALA A 494 -2.82 3.64 11.99
CA ALA A 494 -3.06 2.26 12.40
C ALA A 494 -3.73 1.48 11.25
N ASN A 495 -2.92 1.03 10.28
CA ASN A 495 -3.39 0.36 9.05
C ASN A 495 -3.04 -1.13 9.07
N GLN A 496 -3.78 -1.95 8.31
CA GLN A 496 -3.38 -3.33 7.93
C GLN A 496 -2.64 -3.32 6.58
N TYR A 497 -1.74 -4.29 6.39
CA TYR A 497 -0.94 -4.43 5.17
C TYR A 497 -1.22 -5.76 4.47
N GLY A 498 -1.16 -5.74 3.13
CA GLY A 498 -1.54 -6.90 2.32
C GLY A 498 -0.92 -6.84 0.93
N LEU A 499 0.37 -6.52 0.86
CA LEU A 499 1.06 -6.32 -0.40
C LEU A 499 1.07 -7.61 -1.22
N PHE A 500 0.58 -7.52 -2.46
CA PHE A 500 0.60 -8.62 -3.43
C PHE A 500 -0.13 -9.89 -2.99
N ALA A 501 -1.17 -9.74 -2.17
CA ALA A 501 -1.91 -10.89 -1.67
C ALA A 501 -2.63 -11.70 -2.77
N VAL A 502 -3.07 -11.05 -3.85
CA VAL A 502 -3.52 -11.71 -5.09
C VAL A 502 -2.68 -11.21 -6.26
N MET A 503 -2.14 -12.14 -7.04
CA MET A 503 -1.39 -11.88 -8.25
C MET A 503 -2.30 -11.35 -9.35
N THR A 504 -1.90 -10.21 -9.90
CA THR A 504 -2.48 -9.69 -11.14
C THR A 504 -2.17 -10.66 -12.27
N ARG A 505 -3.20 -11.11 -12.98
CA ARG A 505 -3.08 -12.20 -13.98
C ARG A 505 -2.59 -11.71 -15.34
N ALA A 506 -3.00 -10.50 -15.72
CA ALA A 506 -2.67 -9.87 -16.99
C ALA A 506 -2.41 -8.38 -16.78
N ARG A 507 -1.54 -7.81 -17.62
CA ARG A 507 -1.26 -6.37 -17.62
C ARG A 507 -2.21 -5.67 -18.58
N TYR A 508 -3.17 -4.94 -18.02
CA TYR A 508 -4.03 -4.04 -18.78
C TYR A 508 -3.57 -2.61 -18.64
N GLU A 509 -3.60 -1.87 -19.74
CA GLU A 509 -3.23 -0.47 -19.79
C GLU A 509 -4.33 0.36 -20.41
N ILE A 510 -4.70 1.43 -19.73
CA ILE A 510 -5.62 2.45 -20.23
C ILE A 510 -4.79 3.49 -20.98
N GLU A 511 -5.18 3.80 -22.22
CA GLU A 511 -4.55 4.82 -23.06
C GLU A 511 -5.59 5.86 -23.46
N PHE A 512 -5.32 7.14 -23.18
CA PHE A 512 -6.15 8.24 -23.64
C PHE A 512 -5.76 8.64 -25.06
N GLN A 513 -6.76 8.85 -25.92
CA GLN A 513 -6.59 9.28 -27.29
C GLN A 513 -7.53 10.45 -27.57
N GLY A 514 -7.04 11.45 -28.29
CA GLY A 514 -7.88 12.51 -28.85
C GLY A 514 -8.01 12.36 -30.36
N SER A 515 -9.08 12.91 -30.92
CA SER A 515 -9.28 13.00 -32.36
C SER A 515 -9.66 14.42 -32.77
N PRO A 516 -9.05 15.00 -33.82
CA PRO A 516 -9.48 16.28 -34.36
C PRO A 516 -10.71 16.16 -35.29
N ASP A 517 -11.06 14.95 -35.74
CA ASP A 517 -12.02 14.70 -36.82
C ASP A 517 -12.94 13.48 -36.60
N GLY A 518 -12.87 12.84 -35.42
CA GLY A 518 -13.59 11.60 -35.08
C GLY A 518 -13.06 10.34 -35.79
N LYS A 519 -12.04 10.46 -36.64
CA LYS A 519 -11.52 9.36 -37.48
C LYS A 519 -10.09 8.99 -37.12
N ASN A 520 -9.22 9.99 -36.99
CA ASN A 520 -7.82 9.83 -36.69
C ASN A 520 -7.60 10.00 -35.19
N TRP A 521 -7.10 8.96 -34.53
CA TRP A 521 -6.90 8.93 -33.08
C TRP A 521 -5.41 9.05 -32.73
N ILE A 522 -5.08 10.04 -31.92
CA ILE A 522 -3.70 10.32 -31.49
C ILE A 522 -3.62 10.11 -29.98
N ALA A 523 -2.72 9.24 -29.55
CA ALA A 523 -2.52 8.95 -28.13
C ALA A 523 -1.86 10.13 -27.39
N TYR A 524 -2.32 10.39 -26.17
CA TYR A 524 -1.63 11.27 -25.25
C TYR A 524 -0.43 10.51 -24.65
N PRO A 525 0.81 10.99 -24.85
CA PRO A 525 1.99 10.27 -24.39
C PRO A 525 2.12 10.37 -22.87
N PHE A 526 2.19 9.23 -22.20
CA PHE A 526 2.48 9.12 -20.76
C PHE A 526 3.96 9.36 -20.48
N ARG A 527 4.27 9.70 -19.23
CA ARG A 527 5.64 9.92 -18.76
C ARG A 527 6.31 8.63 -18.31
N TYR A 528 5.54 7.73 -17.66
CA TYR A 528 6.11 6.60 -16.93
C TYR A 528 5.51 5.24 -17.33
N LYS A 529 4.32 5.21 -17.92
CA LYS A 529 3.68 3.96 -18.40
C LYS A 529 4.25 3.49 -19.74
N PRO A 530 4.24 2.17 -20.01
CA PRO A 530 4.55 1.67 -21.34
C PRO A 530 3.47 2.09 -22.35
N GLN A 531 3.89 2.57 -23.51
CA GLN A 531 3.04 2.87 -24.67
C GLN A 531 3.71 2.42 -25.97
N ASP A 532 4.90 2.94 -26.25
CA ASP A 532 5.71 2.46 -27.38
C ASP A 532 6.28 1.06 -27.07
N PRO A 533 5.94 0.03 -27.86
CA PRO A 533 6.45 -1.33 -27.64
C PRO A 533 7.98 -1.47 -27.71
N LYS A 534 8.67 -0.54 -28.38
CA LYS A 534 10.13 -0.51 -28.48
C LYS A 534 10.81 0.22 -27.32
N GLN A 535 10.05 0.91 -26.48
CA GLN A 535 10.61 1.62 -25.33
C GLN A 535 10.79 0.65 -24.14
N PRO A 536 11.99 0.59 -23.52
CA PRO A 536 12.18 -0.17 -22.30
C PRO A 536 11.35 0.41 -21.14
N PRO A 537 10.87 -0.43 -20.20
CA PRO A 537 10.35 0.05 -18.93
C PRO A 537 11.42 0.82 -18.14
N GLY A 538 11.07 1.94 -17.52
CA GLY A 538 12.02 2.78 -16.78
C GLY A 538 12.20 2.41 -15.31
N ILE A 539 13.12 3.12 -14.64
CA ILE A 539 13.30 3.12 -13.19
C ILE A 539 12.97 4.53 -12.69
N TYR A 540 11.93 4.64 -11.89
CA TYR A 540 11.35 5.89 -11.44
C TYR A 540 11.35 6.00 -9.91
N ALA A 541 11.29 4.87 -9.19
CA ALA A 541 11.38 4.86 -7.74
C ALA A 541 12.68 5.57 -7.28
N PRO A 542 12.64 6.41 -6.22
CA PRO A 542 11.56 6.56 -5.24
C PRO A 542 10.43 7.55 -5.62
N TYR A 543 10.44 8.13 -6.83
CA TYR A 543 9.36 9.01 -7.32
C TYR A 543 8.03 8.25 -7.41
N GLN A 544 6.93 8.89 -7.00
CA GLN A 544 5.58 8.32 -7.07
C GLN A 544 4.74 9.02 -8.16
N PRO A 545 4.63 8.44 -9.37
CA PRO A 545 3.79 8.98 -10.43
C PRO A 545 2.31 8.59 -10.20
N ARG A 546 1.62 9.29 -9.30
CA ARG A 546 0.28 8.93 -8.80
C ARG A 546 -0.76 8.82 -9.93
N PHE A 547 -0.67 9.66 -10.95
CA PHE A 547 -1.57 9.59 -12.11
C PHE A 547 -1.39 8.27 -12.89
N ASP A 548 -0.19 8.02 -13.41
CA ASP A 548 0.17 6.81 -14.14
C ASP A 548 -0.08 5.52 -13.34
N TRP A 549 0.20 5.57 -12.04
CA TRP A 549 -0.01 4.47 -11.11
C TRP A 549 -1.48 4.15 -10.91
N ASN A 550 -2.32 5.17 -10.76
CA ASN A 550 -3.75 4.95 -10.60
C ASN A 550 -4.42 4.40 -11.84
N LEU A 551 -3.90 4.70 -13.03
CA LEU A 551 -4.38 4.03 -14.25
C LEU A 551 -4.14 2.52 -14.22
N TRP A 552 -3.08 2.04 -13.56
CA TRP A 552 -2.88 0.60 -13.35
C TRP A 552 -3.92 0.01 -12.39
N PHE A 553 -4.31 0.72 -11.33
CA PHE A 553 -5.40 0.27 -10.46
C PHE A 553 -6.76 0.29 -11.18
N ALA A 554 -7.04 1.35 -11.94
CA ALA A 554 -8.27 1.48 -12.70
C ALA A 554 -8.41 0.40 -13.78
N SER A 555 -7.32 -0.06 -14.38
CA SER A 555 -7.36 -1.12 -15.40
C SER A 555 -7.70 -2.51 -14.84
N LEU A 556 -7.73 -2.68 -13.52
CA LEU A 556 -8.19 -3.90 -12.85
C LEU A 556 -9.72 -3.94 -12.65
N GLY A 557 -10.41 -2.84 -12.91
CA GLY A 557 -11.87 -2.71 -12.84
C GLY A 557 -12.45 -2.06 -14.09
N ASP A 558 -13.71 -1.65 -14.00
CA ASP A 558 -14.40 -0.91 -15.06
C ASP A 558 -14.37 0.62 -14.80
N PHE A 559 -14.81 1.38 -15.80
CA PHE A 559 -14.89 2.84 -15.71
C PHE A 559 -15.98 3.33 -14.75
N GLU A 560 -17.02 2.53 -14.48
CA GLU A 560 -18.12 2.90 -13.58
C GLU A 560 -17.64 3.02 -12.12
N HIS A 561 -16.74 2.12 -11.72
CA HIS A 561 -16.06 2.18 -10.42
C HIS A 561 -14.86 3.14 -10.41
N ASN A 562 -14.45 3.66 -11.57
CA ASN A 562 -13.33 4.59 -11.73
C ASN A 562 -13.74 5.87 -12.49
N PRO A 563 -14.74 6.64 -12.00
CA PRO A 563 -15.29 7.79 -12.72
C PRO A 563 -14.28 8.92 -12.96
N TRP A 564 -13.17 8.93 -12.22
CA TRP A 564 -12.06 9.86 -12.42
C TRP A 564 -11.38 9.70 -13.79
N VAL A 565 -11.46 8.51 -14.41
CA VAL A 565 -10.98 8.27 -15.77
C VAL A 565 -11.82 9.07 -16.77
N MET A 566 -13.15 9.01 -16.66
CA MET A 566 -14.05 9.82 -17.50
C MET A 566 -13.89 11.33 -17.27
N GLN A 567 -13.65 11.71 -16.00
CA GLN A 567 -13.35 13.11 -15.71
C GLN A 567 -12.03 13.56 -16.36
N THR A 568 -11.05 12.66 -16.48
CA THR A 568 -9.82 12.93 -17.23
C THR A 568 -10.12 13.15 -18.71
N GLU A 569 -10.96 12.32 -19.34
CA GLU A 569 -11.38 12.49 -20.74
C GLU A 569 -12.03 13.86 -20.98
N ASN A 570 -12.98 14.24 -20.12
CA ASN A 570 -13.66 15.54 -20.16
C ASN A 570 -12.69 16.74 -20.04
N LEU A 571 -11.65 16.62 -19.22
CA LEU A 571 -10.65 17.69 -19.05
C LEU A 571 -9.67 17.75 -20.24
N LEU A 572 -9.31 16.60 -20.83
CA LEU A 572 -8.53 16.55 -22.07
C LEU A 572 -9.29 17.14 -23.26
N LEU A 573 -10.61 16.90 -23.33
CA LEU A 573 -11.49 17.48 -24.34
C LEU A 573 -11.56 19.02 -24.26
N LYS A 574 -11.25 19.57 -23.08
CA LYS A 574 -11.14 21.02 -22.84
C LYS A 574 -9.71 21.55 -22.99
N ASN A 575 -8.75 20.67 -23.25
CA ASN A 575 -7.32 21.00 -23.30
C ASN A 575 -6.83 21.63 -21.97
N ASP A 576 -7.33 21.14 -20.82
CA ASP A 576 -7.04 21.74 -19.53
C ASP A 576 -5.54 21.63 -19.17
N PRO A 577 -4.84 22.75 -18.91
CA PRO A 577 -3.40 22.76 -18.69
C PRO A 577 -2.97 21.99 -17.43
N SER A 578 -3.80 21.95 -16.39
CA SER A 578 -3.50 21.25 -15.14
C SER A 578 -3.50 19.73 -15.35
N VAL A 579 -4.40 19.21 -16.19
CA VAL A 579 -4.42 17.78 -16.53
C VAL A 579 -3.36 17.44 -17.57
N LEU A 580 -3.16 18.29 -18.58
CA LEU A 580 -2.14 18.09 -19.60
C LEU A 580 -0.72 18.01 -19.01
N SER A 581 -0.45 18.71 -17.89
CA SER A 581 0.86 18.63 -17.24
C SER A 581 1.21 17.24 -16.70
N LEU A 582 0.19 16.40 -16.43
CA LEU A 582 0.38 15.00 -16.02
C LEU A 582 0.92 14.14 -17.17
N PHE A 583 0.64 14.51 -18.41
CA PHE A 583 1.16 13.84 -19.61
C PHE A 583 2.54 14.37 -19.99
N ARG A 584 3.26 13.62 -20.84
CA ARG A 584 4.60 14.00 -21.33
C ARG A 584 4.53 15.21 -22.26
N SER A 585 3.50 15.29 -23.11
CA SER A 585 3.27 16.39 -24.03
C SER A 585 1.81 16.43 -24.47
N ASN A 586 1.36 17.60 -24.96
CA ASN A 586 0.05 17.78 -25.56
C ASN A 586 0.11 17.53 -27.09
N PRO A 587 -0.57 16.51 -27.63
CA PRO A 587 -0.66 16.29 -29.08
C PRO A 587 -1.54 17.33 -29.80
N PHE A 588 -2.33 18.13 -29.07
CA PHE A 588 -3.28 19.12 -29.61
C PHE A 588 -2.97 20.56 -29.12
N PRO A 589 -1.80 21.14 -29.45
CA PRO A 589 -1.39 22.44 -28.91
C PRO A 589 -2.15 23.64 -29.50
N GLY A 590 -2.68 23.52 -30.72
CA GLY A 590 -3.34 24.64 -31.42
C GLY A 590 -4.83 24.77 -31.13
N HIS A 591 -5.54 23.65 -30.98
CA HIS A 591 -6.97 23.58 -30.69
C HIS A 591 -7.26 22.31 -29.89
N PRO A 592 -8.25 22.31 -28.98
CA PRO A 592 -8.68 21.09 -28.28
C PRO A 592 -9.09 20.00 -29.29
N PRO A 593 -8.97 18.71 -28.93
CA PRO A 593 -9.52 17.64 -29.75
C PRO A 593 -11.06 17.76 -29.82
N PHE A 594 -11.62 17.29 -30.92
CA PHE A 594 -13.07 17.23 -31.15
C PHE A 594 -13.71 16.09 -30.32
N GLU A 595 -13.02 14.95 -30.25
CA GLU A 595 -13.41 13.79 -29.44
C GLU A 595 -12.25 13.29 -28.59
N VAL A 596 -12.56 12.69 -27.44
CA VAL A 596 -11.60 11.98 -26.59
C VAL A 596 -12.16 10.60 -26.23
N ARG A 597 -11.27 9.61 -26.16
CA ARG A 597 -11.60 8.25 -25.69
C ARG A 597 -10.47 7.66 -24.86
N ALA A 598 -10.84 6.76 -23.96
CA ALA A 598 -9.93 5.88 -23.24
C ALA A 598 -10.09 4.46 -23.77
N VAL A 599 -8.99 3.87 -24.24
CA VAL A 599 -8.94 2.50 -24.75
C VAL A 599 -8.17 1.58 -23.82
N ALA A 600 -8.50 0.30 -23.87
CA ALA A 600 -7.79 -0.75 -23.15
C ALA A 600 -6.88 -1.55 -24.09
N TRP A 601 -5.65 -1.75 -23.63
CA TRP A 601 -4.66 -2.62 -24.25
C TRP A 601 -4.25 -3.71 -23.26
N GLN A 602 -3.96 -4.91 -23.76
CA GLN A 602 -3.26 -5.93 -22.98
C GLN A 602 -1.78 -5.95 -23.39
N TYR A 603 -0.88 -6.02 -22.42
CA TYR A 603 0.56 -6.00 -22.62
C TYR A 603 1.23 -7.28 -22.09
N TRP A 604 2.31 -7.69 -22.75
CA TRP A 604 3.21 -8.75 -22.33
C TRP A 604 4.65 -8.30 -22.54
N PHE A 605 5.56 -8.77 -21.69
CA PHE A 605 6.98 -8.69 -22.04
C PHE A 605 7.27 -9.61 -23.23
N THR A 606 8.11 -9.13 -24.15
CA THR A 606 8.71 -9.98 -25.17
C THR A 606 9.74 -10.94 -24.56
N ASP A 607 10.07 -12.00 -25.28
CA ASP A 607 11.22 -12.85 -24.98
C ASP A 607 12.54 -12.28 -25.56
N LEU A 608 13.67 -12.87 -25.16
CA LEU A 608 15.00 -12.49 -25.62
C LEU A 608 15.19 -12.53 -27.14
N ARG A 609 14.61 -13.53 -27.82
CA ARG A 609 14.72 -13.69 -29.27
C ARG A 609 13.93 -12.59 -29.97
N THR A 610 12.67 -12.40 -29.58
CA THR A 610 11.80 -11.35 -30.14
C THR A 610 12.40 -9.96 -29.95
N LYS A 611 12.99 -9.68 -28.78
CA LYS A 611 13.69 -8.42 -28.52
C LYS A 611 14.93 -8.24 -29.40
N HIS A 612 15.73 -9.28 -29.60
CA HIS A 612 16.91 -9.23 -30.47
C HIS A 612 16.53 -9.00 -31.94
N GLU A 613 15.47 -9.66 -32.42
CA GLU A 613 15.03 -9.58 -33.82
C GLU A 613 14.31 -8.26 -34.16
N THR A 614 13.47 -7.75 -33.24
CA THR A 614 12.57 -6.61 -33.53
C THR A 614 12.92 -5.31 -32.78
N GLY A 615 13.76 -5.40 -31.74
CA GLY A 615 14.00 -4.31 -30.78
C GLY A 615 12.84 -4.07 -29.79
N SER A 616 11.76 -4.85 -29.85
CA SER A 616 10.57 -4.64 -29.02
C SER A 616 10.74 -5.23 -27.62
N TRP A 617 10.40 -4.45 -26.60
CA TRP A 617 10.35 -4.88 -25.19
C TRP A 617 8.97 -5.41 -24.80
N TRP A 618 7.95 -4.98 -25.54
CA TRP A 618 6.56 -5.30 -25.29
C TRP A 618 5.88 -5.88 -26.52
N HIS A 619 4.99 -6.82 -26.28
CA HIS A 619 3.91 -7.16 -27.20
C HIS A 619 2.62 -6.56 -26.62
N ARG A 620 1.76 -5.99 -27.47
CA ARG A 620 0.47 -5.44 -27.04
C ARG A 620 -0.65 -5.75 -28.02
N THR A 621 -1.85 -5.97 -27.48
CA THR A 621 -3.07 -6.22 -28.25
C THR A 621 -4.16 -5.26 -27.82
N PHE A 622 -4.83 -4.65 -28.79
CA PHE A 622 -5.97 -3.77 -28.56
C PHE A 622 -7.19 -4.59 -28.11
N LEU A 623 -7.86 -4.19 -27.03
CA LEU A 623 -9.05 -4.88 -26.54
C LEU A 623 -10.35 -4.17 -26.87
N GLY A 624 -10.34 -2.84 -26.97
CA GLY A 624 -11.54 -2.02 -27.17
C GLY A 624 -11.54 -0.75 -26.34
N LEU A 625 -12.71 -0.12 -26.25
CA LEU A 625 -12.96 1.03 -25.39
C LEU A 625 -12.99 0.61 -23.92
N TYR A 626 -12.26 1.34 -23.08
CA TYR A 626 -12.33 1.21 -21.62
C TYR A 626 -13.48 2.04 -21.05
N ALA A 627 -13.64 3.27 -21.53
CA ALA A 627 -14.68 4.22 -21.15
C ALA A 627 -15.39 4.76 -22.42
N PRO A 628 -16.54 5.45 -22.26
CA PRO A 628 -17.27 6.00 -23.40
C PRO A 628 -16.48 7.05 -24.18
N VAL A 629 -16.70 7.11 -25.49
CA VAL A 629 -16.16 8.19 -26.34
C VAL A 629 -16.96 9.46 -26.06
N VAL A 630 -16.26 10.55 -25.75
CA VAL A 630 -16.86 11.85 -25.46
C VAL A 630 -16.53 12.88 -26.54
N GLU A 631 -17.54 13.63 -26.96
CA GLU A 631 -17.44 14.69 -27.98
C GLU A 631 -17.85 16.03 -27.38
N ARG A 632 -17.19 17.10 -27.83
CA ARG A 632 -17.55 18.47 -27.46
C ARG A 632 -18.40 19.13 -28.54
N LEU A 633 -19.63 19.48 -28.18
CA LEU A 633 -20.52 20.24 -29.06
C LEU A 633 -20.06 21.70 -29.19
N PRO A 634 -20.43 22.41 -30.27
CA PRO A 634 -20.11 23.82 -30.47
C PRO A 634 -20.58 24.73 -29.31
N GLU A 635 -21.67 24.35 -28.65
CA GLU A 635 -22.27 25.06 -27.51
C GLU A 635 -21.49 24.84 -26.19
N GLY A 636 -20.49 23.94 -26.19
CA GLY A 636 -19.64 23.61 -25.05
C GLY A 636 -20.11 22.42 -24.22
N ASP A 637 -21.29 21.89 -24.49
CA ASP A 637 -21.80 20.66 -23.87
C ASP A 637 -21.01 19.44 -24.34
N VAL A 638 -20.89 18.44 -23.46
CA VAL A 638 -20.20 17.18 -23.74
C VAL A 638 -21.22 16.06 -23.86
N ILE A 639 -21.15 15.30 -24.96
CA ILE A 639 -22.03 14.16 -25.22
C ILE A 639 -21.23 12.87 -25.32
N VAL A 640 -21.91 11.74 -25.09
CA VAL A 640 -21.35 10.41 -25.33
C VAL A 640 -21.72 9.96 -26.73
N VAL A 641 -20.72 9.61 -27.53
CA VAL A 641 -20.89 9.17 -28.93
C VAL A 641 -20.96 7.65 -29.01
N GLU A 642 -20.11 6.96 -28.24
CA GLU A 642 -20.01 5.51 -28.25
C GLU A 642 -19.80 4.98 -26.83
N TRP A 643 -20.56 3.96 -26.45
CA TRP A 643 -20.41 3.26 -25.16
C TRP A 643 -19.46 2.07 -25.30
N PRO A 644 -18.65 1.76 -24.27
CA PRO A 644 -17.72 0.65 -24.33
C PRO A 644 -18.45 -0.68 -24.39
N GLY A 645 -17.98 -1.57 -25.27
CA GLY A 645 -18.41 -2.96 -25.33
C GLY A 645 -17.74 -3.83 -24.25
N ALA A 646 -18.04 -5.14 -24.28
CA ALA A 646 -17.36 -6.09 -23.41
C ALA A 646 -15.89 -6.26 -23.83
N LEU A 647 -14.96 -5.90 -22.93
CA LEU A 647 -13.54 -6.19 -23.11
C LEU A 647 -13.33 -7.70 -22.97
N THR A 648 -12.90 -8.37 -24.04
CA THR A 648 -12.56 -9.80 -24.02
C THR A 648 -11.07 -9.98 -23.72
N PRO A 649 -10.70 -10.51 -22.54
CA PRO A 649 -9.30 -10.80 -22.23
C PRO A 649 -8.70 -11.75 -23.25
N GLN A 650 -7.50 -11.43 -23.73
CA GLN A 650 -6.69 -12.37 -24.49
C GLN A 650 -5.95 -13.28 -23.50
N ARG A 651 -5.99 -14.59 -23.73
CA ARG A 651 -5.38 -15.59 -22.84
C ARG A 651 -3.90 -15.74 -23.08
#